data_AF-A0A3R9B782-F1
#
_entry.id   AF-A0A3R9B782-F1
#
_cell.length_a   1.000
_cell.length_b   1.000
_cell.length_c   1.000
_cell.angle_alpha   90.00
_cell.angle_beta   90.00
_cell.angle_gamma   90.00
#
_symmetry.space_group_name_H-M   'P 1'
#
loop_
_entity.id
_entity.type
_entity.pdbx_description
1 polymer ?
#
loop_
_entity_poly.entity_id
_entity_poly.type
_entity_poly.pdbx_seq_one_letter_code
_entity_poly.pdbx_strand_id
1 'polypeptide(L)'
;MSKRFVERASLEELPNPARRALSLGLGLLPMLPVLPGLGVQAARAALAGTAHAPASASGVFRHPGLLVTEDDFTRIRGYIKAGQEPWAHWWSTLCTERYASLDTRPFPLAAVYRADGSSWDMYVDIWRAWSLVLRWKLSDPQDNRYADKAVEFLDAWANTLKVVGTVPPGSTAHDDHTFIILAGIQGHQWAQIGEVLRTYPGWAPANLKRFQDMLLNVFAPVSSWFLSDGRIGSHANWDMASMVGAMAIGVFCDKPDLYRLACDCYAGNNRGKLRNFGNGAIVHGVYFMHPGHFGQWEESGRDQGHSTLGMSLGGDLLEIAWNQGDDLYGLYNNRFLAAAEYVARSNLLDESGKNYPMPYVRENNPSQPHPSFWTQVNYGQMGRNCWEPIYNHYVNRLGLAAPNVARMVKLCEPKYGGSSDDVWWPTLIHRRPDYAGPMKPASGLTAYLRGNRVVLSWWGSVGATSYEIKRASRASGPFNVLGTVSASEVLTYSDIPPNGVWFYQITAQSPGALGAGSDVVRIAVPGEVRLSLPLNNPNGTGTRGMLRTAADTITVIEGTLLDGAIWGDGRRNDKAIVFDGQKAGLQLPSGVFGDLDDFSLSLWVYANGLHWDSCVFYAGLDANAAMCIAPQTGSGTLCFSIFGATFKDAQVVAAPWALPIRRWVHLAVTLQGNTCRLYVDGTEAGKSDEILLSPRQVGDQVTFLGRDWAHPSFNGRIQGFRVYAGAWSAAEAAALARDVM
;
A
#
# COMPACT_ATOMS: atom_id res chain seq x y z
N MET A 1 3.55 8.19 -48.03
CA MET A 1 4.61 8.89 -48.79
C MET A 1 5.77 9.21 -47.85
N SER A 2 7.00 8.82 -48.25
CA SER A 2 8.35 9.25 -47.78
C SER A 2 8.67 9.13 -46.27
N LYS A 3 9.43 8.17 -45.71
CA LYS A 3 10.83 7.66 -45.91
C LYS A 3 11.96 8.71 -45.80
N ARG A 4 12.79 8.62 -44.73
CA ARG A 4 14.30 8.52 -44.66
C ARG A 4 14.75 8.81 -43.20
N PHE A 5 15.51 7.97 -42.43
CA PHE A 5 16.92 7.49 -42.51
C PHE A 5 17.93 8.67 -42.48
N VAL A 6 19.04 8.79 -41.71
CA VAL A 6 20.05 7.99 -40.94
C VAL A 6 20.69 9.00 -39.91
N GLU A 7 21.27 8.65 -38.73
CA GLU A 7 22.73 8.41 -38.45
C GLU A 7 22.91 8.39 -36.90
N ARG A 8 23.27 7.28 -36.21
CA ARG A 8 24.60 6.71 -35.88
C ARG A 8 25.69 7.69 -35.38
N ALA A 9 26.05 7.55 -34.10
CA ALA A 9 27.38 7.85 -33.52
C ALA A 9 27.60 6.83 -32.37
N SER A 10 28.33 5.73 -32.62
CA SER A 10 29.78 5.50 -32.40
C SER A 10 30.14 5.16 -30.95
N LEU A 11 30.38 3.87 -30.74
CA LEU A 11 31.09 3.24 -29.62
C LEU A 11 32.59 3.25 -29.91
N GLU A 12 33.37 3.72 -28.94
CA GLU A 12 34.80 3.51 -28.67
C GLU A 12 35.01 4.26 -27.33
N GLU A 13 35.75 3.86 -26.31
CA GLU A 13 36.59 2.72 -25.95
C GLU A 13 37.00 3.03 -24.49
N LEU A 14 37.03 2.04 -23.59
CA LEU A 14 37.48 2.22 -22.20
C LEU A 14 39.00 2.48 -22.14
N PRO A 15 39.50 3.09 -21.04
CA PRO A 15 40.36 2.26 -20.18
C PRO A 15 40.14 2.49 -18.67
N ASN A 16 39.98 1.37 -17.96
CA ASN A 16 40.26 1.20 -16.54
C ASN A 16 41.75 0.82 -16.41
N PRO A 17 42.54 1.36 -15.45
CA PRO A 17 42.91 0.48 -14.34
C PRO A 17 43.25 1.21 -13.01
N ALA A 18 42.91 0.61 -11.87
CA ALA A 18 43.89 0.26 -10.83
C ALA A 18 43.26 -0.52 -9.67
N ARG A 19 43.86 -1.67 -9.36
CA ARG A 19 43.64 -2.54 -8.19
C ARG A 19 44.65 -2.22 -7.08
N ARG A 20 44.36 -2.76 -5.88
CA ARG A 20 45.21 -3.11 -4.70
C ARG A 20 45.01 -2.17 -3.50
N ALA A 21 44.95 -2.60 -2.23
CA ALA A 21 45.39 -3.85 -1.60
C ALA A 21 44.58 -4.16 -0.31
N LEU A 22 44.44 -5.46 -0.03
CA LEU A 22 44.19 -6.02 1.30
C LEU A 22 45.53 -6.07 2.06
N SER A 23 45.56 -5.78 3.36
CA SER A 23 46.67 -6.12 4.25
C SER A 23 46.17 -6.36 5.67
N LEU A 24 46.53 -7.54 6.19
CA LEU A 24 46.29 -8.03 7.54
C LEU A 24 46.99 -7.18 8.60
N GLY A 25 46.36 -7.10 9.79
CA GLY A 25 47.00 -6.67 11.03
C GLY A 25 46.41 -7.44 12.21
N LEU A 26 47.03 -8.57 12.54
CA LEU A 26 46.85 -9.29 13.82
C LEU A 26 47.63 -8.54 14.90
N GLY A 27 46.95 -8.16 15.99
CA GLY A 27 47.54 -7.57 17.19
C GLY A 27 46.80 -8.06 18.43
N LEU A 28 47.54 -8.68 19.35
CA LEU A 28 47.12 -9.41 20.54
C LEU A 28 46.87 -8.50 21.77
N LEU A 29 46.02 -9.01 22.69
CA LEU A 29 45.84 -8.73 24.15
C LEU A 29 44.77 -7.69 24.58
N PRO A 30 44.17 -7.80 25.80
CA PRO A 30 43.81 -8.98 26.61
C PRO A 30 42.33 -9.00 27.07
N MET A 31 41.92 -10.12 27.69
CA MET A 31 40.57 -10.39 28.22
C MET A 31 40.13 -9.47 29.37
N LEU A 32 38.85 -9.09 29.37
CA LEU A 32 38.03 -8.62 30.51
C LEU A 32 36.53 -8.93 30.22
N PRO A 33 35.65 -9.04 31.24
CA PRO A 33 34.60 -10.06 31.33
C PRO A 33 33.30 -9.76 30.56
N VAL A 34 32.62 -10.86 30.22
CA VAL A 34 31.35 -10.96 29.50
C VAL A 34 30.19 -10.28 30.23
N LEU A 35 29.55 -9.31 29.57
CA LEU A 35 28.18 -8.87 29.84
C LEU A 35 27.22 -9.67 28.93
N PRO A 36 26.14 -10.29 29.44
CA PRO A 36 25.17 -10.99 28.60
C PRO A 36 24.20 -9.98 28.00
N GLY A 37 24.44 -9.56 26.76
CA GLY A 37 23.59 -8.56 26.09
C GLY A 37 23.54 -8.63 24.56
N LEU A 38 24.05 -9.70 23.94
CA LEU A 38 24.20 -9.80 22.47
C LEU A 38 23.50 -11.02 21.84
N GLY A 39 22.60 -11.68 22.58
CA GLY A 39 21.95 -12.91 22.13
C GLY A 39 20.86 -12.75 21.04
N VAL A 40 20.37 -11.53 20.78
CA VAL A 40 19.23 -11.32 19.87
C VAL A 40 19.65 -10.83 18.48
N GLN A 41 20.80 -10.15 18.35
CA GLN A 41 21.35 -9.76 17.03
C GLN A 41 22.14 -10.88 16.36
N ALA A 42 22.84 -11.73 17.13
CA ALA A 42 23.59 -12.87 16.58
C ALA A 42 22.66 -13.97 16.02
N ALA A 43 21.47 -14.16 16.59
CA ALA A 43 20.48 -15.11 16.08
C ALA A 43 19.84 -14.69 14.75
N ARG A 44 19.84 -13.38 14.42
CA ARG A 44 19.44 -12.88 13.09
C ARG A 44 20.54 -13.06 12.04
N ALA A 45 21.82 -13.03 12.45
CA ALA A 45 22.95 -13.21 11.54
C ALA A 45 23.25 -14.69 11.23
N ALA A 46 22.94 -15.62 12.14
CA ALA A 46 23.27 -17.04 11.98
C ALA A 46 22.32 -17.86 11.08
N LEU A 47 21.22 -17.26 10.60
CA LEU A 47 20.30 -17.83 9.60
C LEU A 47 20.34 -17.12 8.25
N ALA A 48 21.15 -16.06 8.13
CA ALA A 48 21.34 -15.33 6.88
C ALA A 48 22.47 -15.98 6.07
N GLY A 49 22.14 -17.06 5.36
CA GLY A 49 22.78 -17.25 4.05
C GLY A 49 22.62 -15.94 3.27
N THR A 50 23.64 -15.50 2.52
CA THR A 50 23.67 -14.20 1.83
C THR A 50 22.29 -13.82 1.30
N ALA A 51 21.60 -12.93 2.01
CA ALA A 51 20.23 -12.58 1.68
C ALA A 51 20.26 -11.99 0.27
N HIS A 52 19.64 -12.71 -0.68
CA HIS A 52 19.59 -12.24 -2.06
C HIS A 52 18.80 -10.92 -2.06
N ALA A 53 19.27 -9.94 -2.81
CA ALA A 53 18.54 -8.69 -2.95
C ALA A 53 17.15 -8.97 -3.56
N PRO A 54 16.08 -8.33 -3.07
CA PRO A 54 14.73 -8.55 -3.56
C PRO A 54 14.63 -8.31 -5.07
N ALA A 55 13.74 -9.02 -5.77
CA ALA A 55 13.62 -8.93 -7.22
C ALA A 55 13.31 -7.51 -7.72
N SER A 56 12.58 -6.69 -6.95
CA SER A 56 12.31 -5.29 -7.30
C SER A 56 13.59 -4.45 -7.42
N ALA A 57 14.64 -4.81 -6.68
CA ALA A 57 15.95 -4.16 -6.69
C ALA A 57 16.94 -4.85 -7.63
N SER A 58 17.03 -6.18 -7.59
CA SER A 58 18.02 -6.96 -8.35
C SER A 58 17.64 -7.18 -9.81
N GLY A 59 16.33 -7.23 -10.11
CA GLY A 59 15.82 -7.65 -11.41
C GLY A 59 16.02 -9.14 -11.73
N VAL A 60 16.38 -9.95 -10.72
CA VAL A 60 16.59 -11.40 -10.84
C VAL A 60 15.44 -12.13 -10.15
N PHE A 61 14.86 -13.12 -10.82
CA PHE A 61 13.69 -13.84 -10.34
C PHE A 61 14.01 -15.25 -9.84
N ARG A 62 13.25 -15.69 -8.83
CA ARG A 62 13.19 -17.08 -8.37
C ARG A 62 12.16 -17.86 -9.18
N HIS A 63 12.51 -19.09 -9.54
CA HIS A 63 11.67 -19.97 -10.37
C HIS A 63 11.68 -21.44 -9.90
N PRO A 64 10.51 -22.10 -9.78
CA PRO A 64 9.18 -21.50 -9.75
C PRO A 64 9.05 -20.56 -8.53
N GLY A 65 8.49 -19.37 -8.73
CA GLY A 65 8.40 -18.34 -7.68
C GLY A 65 7.20 -17.41 -7.78
N LEU A 66 6.13 -17.84 -8.44
CA LEU A 66 4.84 -17.15 -8.37
C LEU A 66 4.08 -17.54 -7.08
N LEU A 67 2.85 -18.07 -7.14
CA LEU A 67 2.09 -18.39 -5.92
C LEU A 67 2.62 -19.60 -5.15
N VAL A 68 3.32 -20.50 -5.83
CA VAL A 68 3.80 -21.77 -5.24
C VAL A 68 5.25 -21.99 -5.63
N THR A 69 6.11 -22.19 -4.63
CA THR A 69 7.53 -22.52 -4.82
C THR A 69 7.75 -24.04 -4.84
N GLU A 70 8.93 -24.51 -5.24
CA GLU A 70 9.26 -25.95 -5.13
C GLU A 70 9.26 -26.44 -3.66
N ASP A 71 9.61 -25.58 -2.71
CA ASP A 71 9.56 -25.90 -1.28
C ASP A 71 8.12 -26.11 -0.82
N ASP A 72 7.18 -25.29 -1.32
CA ASP A 72 5.76 -25.44 -1.04
C ASP A 72 5.21 -26.73 -1.65
N PHE A 73 5.53 -27.06 -2.91
CA PHE A 73 5.12 -28.34 -3.51
C PHE A 73 5.66 -29.53 -2.72
N THR A 74 6.93 -29.49 -2.31
CA THR A 74 7.55 -30.54 -1.50
C THR A 74 6.81 -30.72 -0.16
N ARG A 75 6.52 -29.60 0.51
CA ARG A 75 5.76 -29.60 1.77
C ARG A 75 4.35 -30.16 1.60
N ILE A 76 3.62 -29.70 0.59
CA ILE A 76 2.23 -30.13 0.33
C ILE A 76 2.19 -31.62 -0.03
N ARG A 77 3.09 -32.11 -0.90
CA ARG A 77 3.24 -33.56 -1.17
C ARG A 77 3.46 -34.37 0.10
N GLY A 78 4.30 -33.86 1.01
CA GLY A 78 4.54 -34.49 2.31
C GLY A 78 3.26 -34.65 3.13
N TYR A 79 2.43 -33.60 3.21
CA TYR A 79 1.14 -33.65 3.92
C TYR A 79 0.13 -34.60 3.28
N ILE A 80 0.04 -34.59 1.95
CA ILE A 80 -0.82 -35.53 1.20
C ILE A 80 -0.40 -36.97 1.47
N LYS A 81 0.88 -37.28 1.35
CA LYS A 81 1.44 -38.62 1.60
C LYS A 81 1.21 -39.10 3.02
N ALA A 82 1.24 -38.18 3.99
CA ALA A 82 0.98 -38.46 5.39
C ALA A 82 -0.53 -38.56 5.73
N GLY A 83 -1.43 -38.35 4.77
CA GLY A 83 -2.88 -38.36 5.01
C GLY A 83 -3.34 -37.22 5.94
N GLN A 84 -2.63 -36.10 5.97
CA GLN A 84 -2.94 -35.00 6.88
C GLN A 84 -4.04 -34.10 6.29
N GLU A 85 -5.05 -33.83 7.11
CA GLU A 85 -6.12 -32.89 6.76
C GLU A 85 -5.65 -31.43 6.96
N PRO A 86 -6.12 -30.48 6.13
CA PRO A 86 -7.11 -30.66 5.05
C PRO A 86 -6.51 -31.08 3.69
N TRP A 87 -5.18 -31.25 3.58
CA TRP A 87 -4.53 -31.54 2.30
C TRP A 87 -4.97 -32.87 1.68
N ALA A 88 -5.16 -33.90 2.50
CA ALA A 88 -5.63 -35.21 2.05
C ALA A 88 -7.02 -35.14 1.40
N HIS A 89 -7.98 -34.46 2.05
CA HIS A 89 -9.30 -34.21 1.49
C HIS A 89 -9.22 -33.48 0.14
N TRP A 90 -8.56 -32.32 0.09
CA TRP A 90 -8.50 -31.52 -1.14
C TRP A 90 -7.74 -32.21 -2.27
N TRP A 91 -6.72 -33.01 -1.94
CA TRP A 91 -6.06 -33.86 -2.93
C TRP A 91 -7.01 -34.89 -3.52
N SER A 92 -7.77 -35.60 -2.67
CA SER A 92 -8.78 -36.55 -3.14
C SER A 92 -9.83 -35.87 -4.02
N THR A 93 -10.30 -34.68 -3.64
CA THR A 93 -11.25 -33.88 -4.43
C THR A 93 -10.67 -33.54 -5.81
N LEU A 94 -9.43 -33.05 -5.88
CA LEU A 94 -8.73 -32.78 -7.14
C LEU A 94 -8.56 -34.05 -7.99
N CYS A 95 -8.28 -35.21 -7.38
CA CYS A 95 -8.14 -36.49 -8.11
C CYS A 95 -9.42 -36.91 -8.85
N THR A 96 -10.59 -36.50 -8.33
CA THR A 96 -11.91 -36.83 -8.89
C THR A 96 -12.53 -35.71 -9.72
N GLU A 97 -11.87 -34.56 -9.81
CA GLU A 97 -12.38 -33.39 -10.51
C GLU A 97 -12.44 -33.63 -12.02
N ARG A 98 -13.58 -33.30 -12.65
CA ARG A 98 -13.78 -33.44 -14.11
C ARG A 98 -12.83 -32.56 -14.92
N TYR A 99 -12.45 -31.39 -14.39
CA TYR A 99 -11.47 -30.50 -15.02
C TYR A 99 -10.04 -31.05 -14.98
N ALA A 100 -9.76 -32.07 -14.15
CA ALA A 100 -8.49 -32.78 -14.12
C ALA A 100 -8.44 -34.00 -15.07
N SER A 101 -9.43 -34.19 -15.96
CA SER A 101 -9.48 -35.32 -16.89
C SER A 101 -8.50 -35.21 -18.06
N LEU A 102 -7.84 -36.32 -18.38
CA LEU A 102 -6.91 -36.46 -19.52
C LEU A 102 -7.62 -36.60 -20.88
N ASP A 103 -8.93 -36.85 -20.89
CA ASP A 103 -9.70 -37.11 -22.12
C ASP A 103 -10.20 -35.82 -22.80
N THR A 104 -10.03 -34.68 -22.13
CA THR A 104 -10.47 -33.38 -22.64
C THR A 104 -9.48 -32.79 -23.66
N ARG A 105 -9.99 -31.89 -24.50
CA ARG A 105 -9.22 -31.15 -25.51
C ARG A 105 -9.37 -29.64 -25.29
N PRO A 106 -8.36 -28.83 -25.63
CA PRO A 106 -8.44 -27.38 -25.56
C PRO A 106 -9.38 -26.79 -26.62
N PHE A 107 -9.97 -25.64 -26.32
CA PHE A 107 -10.87 -24.88 -27.19
C PHE A 107 -10.32 -23.47 -27.45
N PRO A 108 -9.14 -23.32 -28.06
CA PRO A 108 -8.50 -22.03 -28.21
C PRO A 108 -9.23 -21.13 -29.21
N LEU A 109 -9.30 -19.83 -28.90
CA LEU A 109 -9.92 -18.83 -29.76
C LEU A 109 -8.90 -17.77 -30.20
N ALA A 110 -9.07 -17.26 -31.41
CA ALA A 110 -8.18 -16.21 -31.94
C ALA A 110 -8.39 -14.86 -31.24
N ALA A 111 -9.60 -14.62 -30.74
CA ALA A 111 -9.94 -13.46 -29.93
C ALA A 111 -10.91 -13.87 -28.83
N VAL A 112 -10.77 -13.23 -27.66
CA VAL A 112 -11.64 -13.44 -26.51
C VAL A 112 -12.23 -12.11 -26.05
N TYR A 113 -13.55 -12.06 -25.97
CA TYR A 113 -14.33 -10.90 -25.55
C TYR A 113 -15.18 -11.23 -24.31
N ARG A 114 -15.30 -10.26 -23.41
CA ARG A 114 -16.12 -10.41 -22.19
C ARG A 114 -17.62 -10.41 -22.49
N ALA A 115 -18.06 -9.71 -23.53
CA ALA A 115 -19.48 -9.50 -23.82
C ALA A 115 -20.15 -10.56 -24.71
N ASP A 116 -19.40 -11.48 -25.34
CA ASP A 116 -19.95 -12.43 -26.33
C ASP A 116 -19.87 -13.91 -25.93
N GLY A 117 -19.43 -14.19 -24.69
CA GLY A 117 -19.32 -15.54 -24.14
C GLY A 117 -18.00 -16.26 -24.41
N SER A 118 -17.15 -15.79 -25.34
CA SER A 118 -15.85 -16.42 -25.66
C SER A 118 -14.88 -16.47 -24.47
N SER A 119 -15.04 -15.57 -23.50
CA SER A 119 -14.27 -15.60 -22.26
C SER A 119 -14.49 -16.85 -21.41
N TRP A 120 -15.65 -17.49 -21.50
CA TRP A 120 -15.92 -18.74 -20.78
C TRP A 120 -15.05 -19.91 -21.26
N ASP A 121 -14.79 -20.00 -22.56
CA ASP A 121 -13.91 -21.04 -23.11
C ASP A 121 -12.49 -20.92 -22.55
N MET A 122 -11.98 -19.68 -22.47
CA MET A 122 -10.70 -19.40 -21.84
C MET A 122 -10.69 -19.75 -20.34
N TYR A 123 -11.73 -19.34 -19.59
CA TYR A 123 -11.79 -19.62 -18.14
C TYR A 123 -11.78 -21.11 -17.86
N VAL A 124 -12.58 -21.90 -18.59
CA VAL A 124 -12.66 -23.35 -18.40
C VAL A 124 -11.32 -24.02 -18.74
N ASP A 125 -10.64 -23.59 -19.79
CA ASP A 125 -9.35 -24.15 -20.16
C ASP A 125 -8.23 -23.77 -19.19
N ILE A 126 -8.29 -22.58 -18.58
CA ILE A 126 -7.41 -22.20 -17.46
C ILE A 126 -7.65 -23.15 -16.27
N TRP A 127 -8.91 -23.39 -15.89
CA TRP A 127 -9.24 -24.28 -14.77
C TRP A 127 -8.75 -25.70 -15.01
N ARG A 128 -8.90 -26.20 -16.24
CA ARG A 128 -8.35 -27.51 -16.65
C ARG A 128 -6.84 -27.53 -16.53
N ALA A 129 -6.16 -26.60 -17.21
CA ALA A 129 -4.71 -26.56 -17.24
C ALA A 129 -4.10 -26.42 -15.84
N TRP A 130 -4.69 -25.58 -14.96
CA TRP A 130 -4.26 -25.45 -13.57
C TRP A 130 -4.48 -26.73 -12.76
N SER A 131 -5.66 -27.35 -12.86
CA SER A 131 -5.94 -28.61 -12.16
C SER A 131 -5.01 -29.73 -12.61
N LEU A 132 -4.74 -29.83 -13.91
CA LEU A 132 -3.79 -30.79 -14.49
C LEU A 132 -2.36 -30.53 -14.01
N VAL A 133 -1.92 -29.27 -13.94
CA VAL A 133 -0.58 -28.93 -13.44
C VAL A 133 -0.39 -29.35 -11.99
N LEU A 134 -1.42 -29.17 -11.15
CA LEU A 134 -1.39 -29.60 -9.76
C LEU A 134 -1.43 -31.13 -9.64
N ARG A 135 -2.25 -31.83 -10.46
CA ARG A 135 -2.24 -33.30 -10.54
C ARG A 135 -0.85 -33.86 -10.83
N TRP A 136 -0.13 -33.23 -11.75
CA TRP A 136 1.26 -33.58 -12.05
C TRP A 136 2.18 -33.26 -10.88
N LYS A 137 2.24 -32.00 -10.45
CA LYS A 137 3.29 -31.53 -9.53
C LYS A 137 3.14 -32.10 -8.12
N LEU A 138 1.92 -32.41 -7.68
CA LEU A 138 1.62 -32.95 -6.35
C LEU A 138 1.52 -34.49 -6.30
N SER A 139 1.55 -35.21 -7.43
CA SER A 139 1.63 -36.67 -7.40
C SER A 139 3.04 -37.15 -7.01
N ASP A 140 3.11 -38.28 -6.30
CA ASP A 140 4.35 -38.96 -5.91
C ASP A 140 4.20 -40.48 -6.17
N PRO A 141 4.85 -41.06 -7.20
CA PRO A 141 5.69 -40.39 -8.19
C PRO A 141 4.86 -39.47 -9.12
N GLN A 142 5.51 -38.48 -9.74
CA GLN A 142 4.84 -37.58 -10.67
C GLN A 142 4.35 -38.32 -11.92
N ASP A 143 3.09 -38.10 -12.30
CA ASP A 143 2.49 -38.63 -13.52
C ASP A 143 2.54 -37.60 -14.66
N ASN A 144 3.52 -37.75 -15.55
CA ASN A 144 3.80 -36.81 -16.64
C ASN A 144 2.65 -36.67 -17.65
N ARG A 145 1.71 -37.61 -17.72
CA ARG A 145 0.54 -37.48 -18.62
C ARG A 145 -0.27 -36.22 -18.32
N TYR A 146 -0.33 -35.81 -17.05
CA TYR A 146 -0.98 -34.56 -16.64
C TYR A 146 -0.20 -33.31 -17.07
N ALA A 147 1.13 -33.35 -17.02
CA ALA A 147 1.97 -32.26 -17.53
C ALA A 147 1.87 -32.13 -19.05
N ASP A 148 1.95 -33.24 -19.77
CA ASP A 148 1.80 -33.28 -21.24
C ASP A 148 0.44 -32.70 -21.66
N LYS A 149 -0.63 -33.09 -20.95
CA LYS A 149 -1.97 -32.54 -21.20
C LYS A 149 -2.03 -31.05 -20.89
N ALA A 150 -1.47 -30.57 -19.77
CA ALA A 150 -1.46 -29.15 -19.46
C ALA A 150 -0.68 -28.33 -20.52
N VAL A 151 0.44 -28.86 -21.02
CA VAL A 151 1.20 -28.26 -22.14
C VAL A 151 0.35 -28.18 -23.40
N GLU A 152 -0.46 -29.20 -23.72
CA GLU A 152 -1.38 -29.17 -24.86
C GLU A 152 -2.33 -27.95 -24.80
N PHE A 153 -2.89 -27.63 -23.63
CA PHE A 153 -3.73 -26.45 -23.45
C PHE A 153 -2.94 -25.15 -23.66
N LEU A 154 -1.79 -25.00 -23.00
CA LEU A 154 -0.96 -23.78 -23.12
C LEU A 154 -0.52 -23.55 -24.57
N ASP A 155 -0.09 -24.60 -25.26
CA ASP A 155 0.36 -24.52 -26.65
C ASP A 155 -0.77 -24.21 -27.62
N ALA A 156 -1.96 -24.79 -27.42
CA ALA A 156 -3.13 -24.51 -28.23
C ALA A 156 -3.51 -23.02 -28.18
N TRP A 157 -3.56 -22.44 -26.98
CA TRP A 157 -3.82 -21.01 -26.79
C TRP A 157 -2.68 -20.14 -27.32
N ALA A 158 -1.41 -20.49 -27.06
CA ALA A 158 -0.24 -19.75 -27.55
C ALA A 158 -0.19 -19.63 -29.08
N ASN A 159 -0.61 -20.68 -29.80
CA ASN A 159 -0.66 -20.66 -31.26
C ASN A 159 -1.79 -19.76 -31.79
N THR A 160 -2.92 -19.71 -31.08
CA THR A 160 -4.19 -19.21 -31.63
C THR A 160 -4.49 -17.79 -31.18
N LEU A 161 -4.42 -17.49 -29.89
CA LEU A 161 -4.88 -16.23 -29.32
C LEU A 161 -4.06 -15.04 -29.82
N LYS A 162 -4.75 -13.98 -30.20
CA LYS A 162 -4.17 -12.71 -30.66
C LYS A 162 -4.73 -11.48 -29.95
N VAL A 163 -5.96 -11.54 -29.47
CA VAL A 163 -6.66 -10.36 -28.92
C VAL A 163 -7.51 -10.75 -27.72
N VAL A 164 -7.50 -9.89 -26.71
CA VAL A 164 -8.53 -9.83 -25.67
C VAL A 164 -9.24 -8.48 -25.73
N GLY A 165 -10.56 -8.44 -25.51
CA GLY A 165 -11.35 -7.21 -25.58
C GLY A 165 -12.64 -7.28 -24.76
N THR A 166 -13.38 -6.17 -24.69
CA THR A 166 -14.70 -6.16 -24.04
C THR A 166 -15.74 -6.67 -25.03
N VAL A 167 -15.76 -6.06 -26.21
CA VAL A 167 -16.70 -6.31 -27.30
C VAL A 167 -15.94 -6.60 -28.60
N PRO A 168 -16.47 -7.43 -29.50
CA PRO A 168 -15.85 -7.68 -30.80
C PRO A 168 -15.91 -6.43 -31.71
N PRO A 169 -14.96 -6.28 -32.66
CA PRO A 169 -15.01 -5.22 -33.66
C PRO A 169 -16.35 -5.18 -34.41
N GLY A 170 -16.94 -4.00 -34.49
CA GLY A 170 -18.25 -3.79 -35.14
C GLY A 170 -19.46 -4.13 -34.26
N SER A 171 -19.26 -4.52 -33.00
CA SER A 171 -20.35 -4.68 -32.02
C SER A 171 -21.02 -3.35 -31.69
N THR A 172 -22.33 -3.39 -31.45
CA THR A 172 -23.11 -2.27 -30.90
C THR A 172 -23.22 -2.30 -29.37
N ALA A 173 -22.67 -3.34 -28.73
CA ALA A 173 -22.64 -3.44 -27.27
C ALA A 173 -21.75 -2.35 -26.66
N HIS A 174 -22.07 -1.94 -25.44
CA HIS A 174 -21.29 -0.94 -24.71
C HIS A 174 -19.89 -1.50 -24.37
N ASP A 175 -18.84 -0.81 -24.81
CA ASP A 175 -17.47 -1.10 -24.38
C ASP A 175 -17.19 -0.39 -23.06
N ASP A 176 -17.35 -1.11 -21.96
CA ASP A 176 -17.02 -0.63 -20.61
C ASP A 176 -15.54 -0.83 -20.24
N HIS A 177 -14.69 -1.24 -21.20
CA HIS A 177 -13.27 -1.53 -21.02
C HIS A 177 -12.95 -2.64 -20.00
N THR A 178 -13.89 -3.52 -19.65
CA THR A 178 -13.65 -4.62 -18.69
C THR A 178 -12.60 -5.65 -19.17
N PHE A 179 -12.15 -5.56 -20.43
CA PHE A 179 -10.98 -6.29 -20.91
C PHE A 179 -9.71 -6.03 -20.08
N ILE A 180 -9.60 -4.88 -19.40
CA ILE A 180 -8.48 -4.60 -18.48
C ILE A 180 -8.43 -5.61 -17.34
N ILE A 181 -9.58 -5.87 -16.70
CA ILE A 181 -9.69 -6.88 -15.63
C ILE A 181 -9.38 -8.27 -16.19
N LEU A 182 -9.94 -8.62 -17.36
CA LEU A 182 -9.66 -9.92 -17.98
C LEU A 182 -8.17 -10.09 -18.29
N ALA A 183 -7.52 -9.06 -18.81
CA ALA A 183 -6.10 -9.13 -19.12
C ALA A 183 -5.26 -9.35 -17.86
N GLY A 184 -5.59 -8.65 -16.76
CA GLY A 184 -4.90 -8.79 -15.49
C GLY A 184 -5.11 -10.14 -14.81
N ILE A 185 -6.37 -10.58 -14.70
CA ILE A 185 -6.71 -11.85 -14.03
C ILE A 185 -6.24 -13.04 -14.86
N GLN A 186 -6.70 -13.19 -16.10
CA GLN A 186 -6.36 -14.37 -16.88
C GLN A 186 -4.89 -14.38 -17.31
N GLY A 187 -4.28 -13.20 -17.49
CA GLY A 187 -2.84 -13.09 -17.70
C GLY A 187 -2.03 -13.66 -16.54
N HIS A 188 -2.40 -13.37 -15.29
CA HIS A 188 -1.73 -13.98 -14.14
C HIS A 188 -2.01 -15.49 -14.07
N GLN A 189 -3.24 -15.93 -14.30
CA GLN A 189 -3.60 -17.36 -14.17
C GLN A 189 -2.83 -18.22 -15.17
N TRP A 190 -2.71 -17.74 -16.42
CA TRP A 190 -1.85 -18.36 -17.42
C TRP A 190 -0.38 -18.40 -17.02
N ALA A 191 0.15 -17.30 -16.47
CA ALA A 191 1.52 -17.24 -15.99
C ALA A 191 1.79 -18.21 -14.84
N GLN A 192 0.84 -18.41 -13.90
CA GLN A 192 0.95 -19.41 -12.83
C GLN A 192 1.16 -20.82 -13.40
N ILE A 193 0.33 -21.22 -14.37
CA ILE A 193 0.39 -22.56 -14.97
C ILE A 193 1.73 -22.74 -15.69
N GLY A 194 2.12 -21.74 -16.50
CA GLY A 194 3.40 -21.74 -17.20
C GLY A 194 4.60 -21.81 -16.23
N GLU A 195 4.56 -21.06 -15.14
CA GLU A 195 5.64 -21.05 -14.15
C GLU A 195 5.84 -22.42 -13.49
N VAL A 196 4.77 -23.17 -13.20
CA VAL A 196 4.89 -24.54 -12.68
C VAL A 196 5.45 -25.49 -13.75
N LEU A 197 5.01 -25.36 -15.00
CA LEU A 197 5.47 -26.19 -16.13
C LEU A 197 6.86 -25.83 -16.64
N ARG A 198 7.43 -24.67 -16.30
CA ARG A 198 8.75 -24.27 -16.84
C ARG A 198 9.86 -25.26 -16.53
N THR A 199 9.72 -26.03 -15.45
CA THR A 199 10.68 -27.05 -15.04
C THR A 199 10.39 -28.42 -15.66
N TYR A 200 9.30 -28.56 -16.41
CA TYR A 200 8.91 -29.81 -17.05
C TYR A 200 9.72 -30.04 -18.33
N PRO A 201 10.54 -31.10 -18.41
CA PRO A 201 11.40 -31.33 -19.58
C PRO A 201 10.62 -31.63 -20.87
N GLY A 202 9.35 -32.03 -20.77
CA GLY A 202 8.49 -32.27 -21.93
C GLY A 202 7.96 -31.00 -22.60
N TRP A 203 8.13 -29.82 -22.00
CA TRP A 203 7.75 -28.56 -22.63
C TRP A 203 8.90 -27.99 -23.47
N ALA A 204 8.79 -28.11 -24.79
CA ALA A 204 9.85 -27.68 -25.70
C ALA A 204 10.20 -26.19 -25.51
N PRO A 205 11.49 -25.80 -25.51
CA PRO A 205 11.89 -24.40 -25.30
C PRO A 205 11.24 -23.40 -26.27
N ALA A 206 11.02 -23.80 -27.54
CA ALA A 206 10.32 -22.98 -28.53
C ALA A 206 8.83 -22.78 -28.20
N ASN A 207 8.21 -23.78 -27.57
CA ASN A 207 6.81 -23.74 -27.13
C ASN A 207 6.64 -22.84 -25.90
N LEU A 208 7.53 -22.99 -24.91
CA LEU A 208 7.65 -22.07 -23.77
C LEU A 208 7.81 -20.63 -24.25
N LYS A 209 8.75 -20.38 -25.18
CA LYS A 209 8.99 -19.04 -25.72
C LYS A 209 7.74 -18.48 -26.42
N ARG A 210 7.05 -19.27 -27.23
CA ARG A 210 5.81 -18.85 -27.89
C ARG A 210 4.71 -18.48 -26.89
N PHE A 211 4.58 -19.25 -25.80
CA PHE A 211 3.63 -18.94 -24.75
C PHE A 211 3.99 -17.66 -23.98
N GLN A 212 5.27 -17.46 -23.65
CA GLN A 212 5.76 -16.18 -23.09
C GLN A 212 5.45 -15.01 -24.03
N ASP A 213 5.65 -15.18 -25.34
CA ASP A 213 5.35 -14.15 -26.34
C ASP A 213 3.85 -13.85 -26.42
N MET A 214 2.96 -14.85 -26.28
CA MET A 214 1.53 -14.60 -26.17
C MET A 214 1.21 -13.71 -24.97
N LEU A 215 1.75 -14.00 -23.79
CA LEU A 215 1.52 -13.19 -22.58
C LEU A 215 2.03 -11.76 -22.72
N LEU A 216 3.23 -11.60 -23.30
CA LEU A 216 3.85 -10.29 -23.51
C LEU A 216 3.16 -9.45 -24.59
N ASN A 217 2.49 -10.07 -25.56
CA ASN A 217 1.85 -9.35 -26.67
C ASN A 217 0.35 -9.12 -26.46
N VAL A 218 -0.34 -10.02 -25.75
CA VAL A 218 -1.81 -9.97 -25.59
C VAL A 218 -2.22 -9.38 -24.24
N PHE A 219 -1.51 -9.70 -23.16
CA PHE A 219 -1.95 -9.39 -21.80
C PHE A 219 -1.13 -8.25 -21.17
N ALA A 220 0.20 -8.36 -21.17
CA ALA A 220 1.09 -7.40 -20.50
C ALA A 220 0.92 -5.93 -20.97
N PRO A 221 0.70 -5.64 -22.27
CA PRO A 221 0.54 -4.25 -22.73
C PRO A 221 -0.70 -3.59 -22.14
N VAL A 222 -1.79 -4.34 -21.92
CA VAL A 222 -3.03 -3.83 -21.32
C VAL A 222 -2.79 -3.43 -19.86
N SER A 223 -2.24 -4.34 -19.06
CA SER A 223 -1.97 -4.09 -17.64
C SER A 223 -0.96 -2.96 -17.44
N SER A 224 0.14 -2.94 -18.19
CA SER A 224 1.17 -1.90 -18.06
C SER A 224 0.69 -0.52 -18.51
N TRP A 225 -0.11 -0.44 -19.59
CA TRP A 225 -0.75 0.80 -20.01
C TRP A 225 -1.67 1.36 -18.92
N PHE A 226 -2.55 0.52 -18.37
CA PHE A 226 -3.49 0.94 -17.32
C PHE A 226 -2.77 1.45 -16.07
N LEU A 227 -1.76 0.72 -15.58
CA LEU A 227 -0.97 1.11 -14.41
C LEU A 227 -0.10 2.35 -14.61
N SER A 228 0.25 2.67 -15.86
CA SER A 228 1.05 3.86 -16.18
C SER A 228 0.21 5.14 -16.21
N ASP A 229 -1.11 5.05 -16.38
CA ASP A 229 -2.02 6.19 -16.41
C ASP A 229 -2.21 6.80 -15.01
N GLY A 230 -2.23 5.96 -13.95
CA GLY A 230 -2.29 6.42 -12.57
C GLY A 230 -3.56 7.23 -12.22
N ARG A 231 -4.65 7.04 -12.97
CA ARG A 231 -5.90 7.77 -12.79
C ARG A 231 -6.80 7.12 -11.73
N ILE A 232 -7.50 7.94 -10.95
CA ILE A 232 -8.60 7.50 -10.07
C ILE A 232 -9.93 7.61 -10.83
N GLY A 233 -10.11 6.73 -11.82
CA GLY A 233 -11.32 6.61 -12.64
C GLY A 233 -11.92 5.20 -12.69
N SER A 234 -11.41 4.30 -11.85
CA SER A 234 -11.82 2.91 -11.75
C SER A 234 -11.65 2.43 -10.32
N HIS A 235 -12.37 1.39 -9.92
CA HIS A 235 -12.26 0.85 -8.56
C HIS A 235 -10.95 0.06 -8.35
N ALA A 236 -10.55 -0.13 -7.09
CA ALA A 236 -9.28 -0.73 -6.70
C ALA A 236 -9.01 -2.10 -7.36
N ASN A 237 -10.06 -2.87 -7.66
CA ASN A 237 -9.93 -4.17 -8.29
C ASN A 237 -9.34 -4.13 -9.71
N TRP A 238 -9.52 -3.04 -10.46
CA TRP A 238 -8.97 -2.88 -11.80
C TRP A 238 -7.45 -2.76 -11.77
N ASP A 239 -6.96 -1.94 -10.84
CA ASP A 239 -5.55 -1.78 -10.55
C ASP A 239 -4.97 -3.07 -9.97
N MET A 240 -5.64 -3.70 -9.00
CA MET A 240 -5.20 -4.97 -8.40
C MET A 240 -5.06 -6.07 -9.45
N ALA A 241 -6.04 -6.23 -10.35
CA ALA A 241 -5.98 -7.18 -11.45
C ALA A 241 -4.77 -6.90 -12.37
N SER A 242 -4.59 -5.63 -12.73
CA SER A 242 -3.48 -5.23 -13.60
C SER A 242 -2.12 -5.42 -12.92
N MET A 243 -2.00 -5.14 -11.62
CA MET A 243 -0.78 -5.34 -10.85
C MET A 243 -0.41 -6.81 -10.76
N VAL A 244 -1.35 -7.69 -10.39
CA VAL A 244 -1.06 -9.13 -10.29
C VAL A 244 -0.74 -9.72 -11.66
N GLY A 245 -1.42 -9.27 -12.72
CA GLY A 245 -1.12 -9.65 -14.11
C GLY A 245 0.27 -9.23 -14.56
N ALA A 246 0.61 -7.95 -14.41
CA ALA A 246 1.93 -7.42 -14.75
C ALA A 246 3.04 -8.08 -13.93
N MET A 247 2.81 -8.33 -12.64
CA MET A 247 3.77 -8.99 -11.77
C MET A 247 4.01 -10.44 -12.17
N ALA A 248 2.94 -11.21 -12.36
CA ALA A 248 3.05 -12.63 -12.69
C ALA A 248 3.69 -12.86 -14.06
N ILE A 249 3.26 -12.10 -15.08
CA ILE A 249 3.89 -12.13 -16.40
C ILE A 249 5.33 -11.62 -16.33
N GLY A 250 5.59 -10.61 -15.49
CA GLY A 250 6.92 -10.06 -15.25
C GLY A 250 7.91 -11.12 -14.77
N VAL A 251 7.54 -11.90 -13.75
CA VAL A 251 8.34 -13.01 -13.26
C VAL A 251 8.48 -14.10 -14.32
N PHE A 252 7.38 -14.64 -14.85
CA PHE A 252 7.41 -15.78 -15.78
C PHE A 252 8.18 -15.51 -17.08
N CYS A 253 8.17 -14.26 -17.56
CA CYS A 253 8.83 -13.85 -18.80
C CYS A 253 10.18 -13.12 -18.58
N ASP A 254 10.73 -13.12 -17.36
CA ASP A 254 11.98 -12.44 -17.01
C ASP A 254 11.98 -10.94 -17.41
N LYS A 255 10.90 -10.23 -17.08
CA LYS A 255 10.70 -8.78 -17.32
C LYS A 255 10.70 -7.99 -15.99
N PRO A 256 11.88 -7.57 -15.49
CA PRO A 256 12.00 -6.85 -14.22
C PRO A 256 11.25 -5.53 -14.19
N ASP A 257 11.07 -4.85 -15.32
CA ASP A 257 10.35 -3.57 -15.36
C ASP A 257 8.84 -3.72 -15.14
N LEU A 258 8.23 -4.82 -15.62
CA LEU A 258 6.81 -5.10 -15.36
C LEU A 258 6.58 -5.44 -13.88
N TYR A 259 7.46 -6.26 -13.31
CA TYR A 259 7.43 -6.59 -11.88
C TYR A 259 7.59 -5.35 -11.00
N ARG A 260 8.59 -4.51 -11.31
CA ARG A 260 8.86 -3.27 -10.57
C ARG A 260 7.71 -2.28 -10.70
N LEU A 261 7.09 -2.17 -11.88
CA LEU A 261 5.90 -1.34 -12.09
C LEU A 261 4.77 -1.74 -11.14
N ALA A 262 4.47 -3.04 -11.00
CA ALA A 262 3.45 -3.53 -10.10
C ALA A 262 3.79 -3.25 -8.62
N CYS A 263 5.04 -3.49 -8.20
CA CYS A 263 5.50 -3.17 -6.85
C CYS A 263 5.36 -1.68 -6.54
N ASP A 264 5.80 -0.82 -7.46
CA ASP A 264 5.76 0.63 -7.29
C ASP A 264 4.32 1.15 -7.26
N CYS A 265 3.43 0.61 -8.10
CA CYS A 265 2.00 0.95 -8.06
C CYS A 265 1.38 0.57 -6.72
N TYR A 266 1.58 -0.67 -6.26
CA TYR A 266 1.01 -1.14 -5.00
C TYR A 266 1.49 -0.31 -3.82
N ALA A 267 2.81 -0.04 -3.75
CA ALA A 267 3.42 0.71 -2.67
C ALA A 267 3.13 2.22 -2.71
N GLY A 268 2.60 2.75 -3.82
CA GLY A 268 2.58 4.18 -4.07
C GLY A 268 4.01 4.76 -4.13
N ASN A 269 4.97 4.03 -4.70
CA ASN A 269 6.37 4.46 -4.76
C ASN A 269 6.64 5.22 -6.06
N ASN A 270 6.84 6.53 -5.93
CA ASN A 270 7.04 7.42 -7.07
C ASN A 270 8.51 7.48 -7.53
N ARG A 271 9.43 6.86 -6.77
CA ARG A 271 10.89 6.84 -7.01
C ARG A 271 11.49 8.22 -7.26
N GLY A 272 10.99 9.24 -6.55
CA GLY A 272 11.45 10.63 -6.66
C GLY A 272 10.94 11.36 -7.91
N LYS A 273 10.03 10.77 -8.68
CA LYS A 273 9.34 11.43 -9.80
C LYS A 273 7.90 11.68 -9.43
N LEU A 274 7.32 12.81 -9.84
CA LEU A 274 5.89 13.03 -9.67
C LEU A 274 5.12 12.02 -10.51
N ARG A 275 4.31 11.22 -9.82
CA ARG A 275 3.52 10.14 -10.39
C ARG A 275 2.23 10.01 -9.59
N ASN A 276 1.14 9.76 -10.29
CA ASN A 276 -0.14 9.41 -9.69
C ASN A 276 -0.31 7.89 -9.65
N PHE A 277 -1.12 7.44 -8.71
CA PHE A 277 -1.48 6.04 -8.53
C PHE A 277 -2.99 5.85 -8.59
N GLY A 278 -3.42 4.68 -9.08
CA GLY A 278 -4.83 4.30 -9.07
C GLY A 278 -5.29 3.79 -7.71
N ASN A 279 -6.58 3.44 -7.62
CA ASN A 279 -7.21 3.02 -6.36
C ASN A 279 -6.64 1.71 -5.80
N GLY A 280 -5.92 0.91 -6.59
CA GLY A 280 -5.24 -0.29 -6.10
C GLY A 280 -3.96 -0.05 -5.32
N ALA A 281 -3.37 1.16 -5.34
CA ALA A 281 -2.25 1.46 -4.44
C ALA A 281 -2.74 1.35 -2.99
N ILE A 282 -1.96 0.73 -2.11
CA ILE A 282 -2.47 0.31 -0.79
C ILE A 282 -2.96 1.47 0.09
N VAL A 283 -2.43 2.68 -0.12
CA VAL A 283 -2.87 3.88 0.59
C VAL A 283 -4.22 4.40 0.08
N HIS A 284 -4.48 4.31 -1.23
CA HIS A 284 -5.80 4.64 -1.81
C HIS A 284 -6.81 3.53 -1.57
N GLY A 285 -6.43 2.27 -1.81
CA GLY A 285 -7.30 1.11 -1.64
C GLY A 285 -7.73 0.89 -0.20
N VAL A 286 -6.93 1.36 0.77
CA VAL A 286 -7.32 1.50 2.17
C VAL A 286 -7.36 2.96 2.53
N TYR A 287 -8.34 3.67 1.99
CA TYR A 287 -8.50 5.12 2.09
C TYR A 287 -8.52 5.65 3.54
N PHE A 288 -9.06 4.88 4.49
CA PHE A 288 -9.15 5.30 5.88
C PHE A 288 -8.77 4.21 6.89
N MET A 289 -7.83 4.54 7.77
CA MET A 289 -7.44 3.71 8.91
C MET A 289 -8.18 4.14 10.19
N HIS A 290 -9.15 3.33 10.61
CA HIS A 290 -9.86 3.45 11.88
C HIS A 290 -9.01 2.91 13.05
N PRO A 291 -9.32 3.30 14.31
CA PRO A 291 -8.66 2.73 15.48
C PRO A 291 -8.76 1.20 15.53
N GLY A 292 -7.68 0.56 16.00
CA GLY A 292 -7.53 -0.90 16.07
C GLY A 292 -6.96 -1.53 14.80
N HIS A 293 -6.28 -0.74 13.97
CA HIS A 293 -5.79 -1.14 12.64
C HIS A 293 -6.91 -1.71 11.76
N PHE A 294 -8.06 -1.06 11.77
CA PHE A 294 -9.20 -1.46 10.96
C PHE A 294 -9.27 -0.58 9.71
N GLY A 295 -8.93 -1.16 8.56
CA GLY A 295 -8.71 -0.41 7.32
C GLY A 295 -9.93 -0.47 6.40
N GLN A 296 -10.55 0.68 6.15
CA GLN A 296 -11.67 0.76 5.22
C GLN A 296 -11.19 0.55 3.78
N TRP A 297 -11.58 -0.56 3.18
CA TRP A 297 -11.29 -0.91 1.80
C TRP A 297 -12.20 -0.13 0.83
N GLU A 298 -11.66 0.45 -0.25
CA GLU A 298 -12.38 1.32 -1.20
C GLU A 298 -13.68 0.70 -1.73
N GLU A 299 -13.66 -0.57 -2.13
CA GLU A 299 -14.86 -1.25 -2.67
C GLU A 299 -15.94 -1.56 -1.61
N SER A 300 -15.69 -1.26 -0.32
CA SER A 300 -16.59 -1.64 0.79
C SER A 300 -17.96 -0.98 0.74
N GLY A 301 -18.06 0.19 0.11
CA GLY A 301 -19.34 0.89 -0.09
C GLY A 301 -20.18 0.29 -1.22
N ARG A 302 -19.56 -0.48 -2.13
CA ARG A 302 -20.17 -1.02 -3.33
C ARG A 302 -20.94 -2.31 -3.06
N ASP A 303 -20.21 -3.42 -2.91
CA ASP A 303 -20.74 -4.75 -2.63
C ASP A 303 -19.63 -5.73 -2.19
N GLN A 304 -20.03 -6.88 -1.64
CA GLN A 304 -19.11 -7.87 -1.12
C GLN A 304 -18.43 -8.74 -2.19
N GLY A 305 -19.02 -8.84 -3.39
CA GLY A 305 -18.37 -9.49 -4.52
C GLY A 305 -17.10 -8.74 -4.91
N HIS A 306 -17.15 -7.42 -4.98
CA HIS A 306 -15.97 -6.62 -5.30
C HIS A 306 -15.02 -6.45 -4.10
N SER A 307 -15.55 -6.31 -2.88
CA SER A 307 -14.70 -6.21 -1.69
C SER A 307 -13.82 -7.46 -1.50
N THR A 308 -14.39 -8.66 -1.70
CA THR A 308 -13.63 -9.91 -1.59
C THR A 308 -12.75 -10.20 -2.81
N LEU A 309 -13.01 -9.56 -3.96
CA LEU A 309 -12.14 -9.66 -5.15
C LEU A 309 -10.80 -9.00 -4.86
N GLY A 310 -10.82 -7.85 -4.20
CA GLY A 310 -9.61 -7.14 -3.79
C GLY A 310 -8.74 -7.97 -2.86
N MET A 311 -9.37 -8.75 -1.97
CA MET A 311 -8.66 -9.67 -1.08
C MET A 311 -8.02 -10.82 -1.86
N SER A 312 -8.67 -11.30 -2.91
CA SER A 312 -8.14 -12.35 -3.80
C SER A 312 -6.91 -11.88 -4.55
N LEU A 313 -7.08 -10.81 -5.34
CA LEU A 313 -6.02 -10.27 -6.19
C LEU A 313 -4.86 -9.71 -5.36
N GLY A 314 -5.15 -9.05 -4.24
CA GLY A 314 -4.13 -8.58 -3.31
C GLY A 314 -3.41 -9.72 -2.59
N GLY A 315 -4.12 -10.77 -2.18
CA GLY A 315 -3.50 -11.96 -1.59
C GLY A 315 -2.50 -12.61 -2.55
N ASP A 316 -2.89 -12.76 -3.82
CA ASP A 316 -2.04 -13.34 -4.85
C ASP A 316 -0.84 -12.45 -5.20
N LEU A 317 -1.07 -11.15 -5.39
CA LEU A 317 -0.02 -10.15 -5.65
C LEU A 317 1.07 -10.20 -4.57
N LEU A 318 0.65 -10.20 -3.30
CA LEU A 318 1.58 -10.11 -2.18
C LEU A 318 2.33 -11.43 -1.95
N GLU A 319 1.69 -12.59 -2.18
CA GLU A 319 2.38 -13.88 -2.07
C GLU A 319 3.40 -14.07 -3.21
N ILE A 320 3.09 -13.63 -4.43
CA ILE A 320 4.08 -13.61 -5.53
C ILE A 320 5.29 -12.75 -5.13
N ALA A 321 5.07 -11.52 -4.66
CA ALA A 321 6.15 -10.63 -4.25
C ALA A 321 6.98 -11.23 -3.10
N TRP A 322 6.32 -11.83 -2.11
CA TRP A 322 7.00 -12.51 -1.00
C TRP A 322 7.93 -13.62 -1.48
N ASN A 323 7.48 -14.43 -2.44
CA ASN A 323 8.28 -15.52 -3.01
C ASN A 323 9.48 -15.01 -3.84
N GLN A 324 9.46 -13.74 -4.25
CA GLN A 324 10.55 -13.02 -4.91
C GLN A 324 11.43 -12.21 -3.93
N GLY A 325 11.15 -12.29 -2.63
CA GLY A 325 11.92 -11.62 -1.56
C GLY A 325 11.47 -10.20 -1.23
N ASP A 326 10.38 -9.70 -1.84
CA ASP A 326 9.80 -8.39 -1.57
C ASP A 326 8.65 -8.51 -0.53
N ASP A 327 8.82 -7.89 0.63
CA ASP A 327 7.78 -7.86 1.68
C ASP A 327 6.75 -6.76 1.43
N LEU A 328 5.82 -7.02 0.50
CA LEU A 328 4.68 -6.13 0.27
C LEU A 328 3.58 -6.28 1.34
N TYR A 329 3.50 -7.43 2.02
CA TYR A 329 2.55 -7.66 3.11
C TYR A 329 2.78 -6.68 4.28
N GLY A 330 4.04 -6.47 4.66
CA GLY A 330 4.43 -5.60 5.78
C GLY A 330 4.24 -4.10 5.54
N LEU A 331 3.97 -3.67 4.30
CA LEU A 331 3.90 -2.25 3.97
C LEU A 331 2.84 -1.51 4.78
N TYR A 332 3.20 -0.28 5.19
CA TYR A 332 2.36 0.62 5.97
C TYR A 332 1.76 -0.03 7.23
N ASN A 333 2.58 -0.79 7.96
CA ASN A 333 2.19 -1.50 9.18
C ASN A 333 1.08 -2.54 8.92
N ASN A 334 1.29 -3.42 7.94
CA ASN A 334 0.33 -4.44 7.50
C ASN A 334 -1.01 -3.86 7.03
N ARG A 335 -0.99 -2.78 6.22
CA ARG A 335 -2.23 -2.09 5.79
C ARG A 335 -3.17 -2.99 5.00
N PHE A 336 -2.64 -4.01 4.32
CA PHE A 336 -3.48 -5.03 3.67
C PHE A 336 -4.16 -5.98 4.66
N LEU A 337 -3.51 -6.34 5.78
CA LEU A 337 -4.18 -7.07 6.86
C LEU A 337 -5.32 -6.24 7.46
N ALA A 338 -5.12 -4.93 7.59
CA ALA A 338 -6.17 -4.02 8.06
C ALA A 338 -7.41 -4.05 7.16
N ALA A 339 -7.20 -4.07 5.84
CA ALA A 339 -8.26 -4.25 4.85
C ALA A 339 -8.93 -5.62 4.97
N ALA A 340 -8.12 -6.69 5.08
CA ALA A 340 -8.62 -8.05 5.12
C ALA A 340 -9.47 -8.33 6.37
N GLU A 341 -9.05 -7.86 7.54
CA GLU A 341 -9.86 -7.94 8.77
C GLU A 341 -11.16 -7.14 8.65
N TYR A 342 -11.12 -5.97 8.00
CA TYR A 342 -12.30 -5.15 7.72
C TYR A 342 -13.31 -5.85 6.82
N VAL A 343 -12.87 -6.29 5.64
CA VAL A 343 -13.73 -6.99 4.66
C VAL A 343 -14.20 -8.34 5.20
N ALA A 344 -13.36 -9.06 5.94
CA ALA A 344 -13.78 -10.30 6.59
C ALA A 344 -14.91 -10.04 7.58
N ARG A 345 -14.79 -9.02 8.44
CA ARG A 345 -15.83 -8.71 9.43
C ARG A 345 -17.15 -8.29 8.80
N SER A 346 -17.15 -7.54 7.70
CA SER A 346 -18.39 -7.21 6.97
C SER A 346 -19.03 -8.41 6.27
N ASN A 347 -18.31 -9.54 6.15
CA ASN A 347 -18.84 -10.81 5.66
C ASN A 347 -19.28 -11.79 6.75
N LEU A 348 -19.05 -11.46 8.02
CA LEU A 348 -19.34 -12.34 9.15
C LEU A 348 -20.59 -11.87 9.89
N LEU A 349 -21.27 -12.86 10.48
CA LEU A 349 -22.36 -12.63 11.42
C LEU A 349 -21.86 -12.86 12.85
N ASP A 350 -22.46 -12.15 13.80
CA ASP A 350 -22.30 -12.43 15.22
C ASP A 350 -23.06 -13.71 15.64
N GLU A 351 -22.94 -14.07 16.92
CA GLU A 351 -23.57 -15.27 17.48
C GLU A 351 -25.11 -15.24 17.40
N SER A 352 -25.71 -14.06 17.24
CA SER A 352 -27.15 -13.87 17.05
C SER A 352 -27.59 -13.87 15.58
N GLY A 353 -26.64 -14.06 14.65
CA GLY A 353 -26.90 -14.01 13.22
C GLY A 353 -27.01 -12.60 12.65
N LYS A 354 -26.51 -11.57 13.36
CA LYS A 354 -26.55 -10.17 12.93
C LYS A 354 -25.21 -9.69 12.40
N ASN A 355 -25.24 -8.75 11.45
CA ASN A 355 -24.05 -8.05 10.98
C ASN A 355 -23.37 -7.29 12.13
N TYR A 356 -22.04 -7.35 12.18
CA TYR A 356 -21.26 -6.50 13.07
C TYR A 356 -21.41 -5.03 12.69
N PRO A 357 -21.54 -4.10 13.64
CA PRO A 357 -21.40 -2.67 13.35
C PRO A 357 -20.00 -2.37 12.82
N MET A 358 -19.93 -1.62 11.71
CA MET A 358 -18.70 -1.26 11.03
C MET A 358 -18.57 0.26 10.96
N PRO A 359 -17.40 0.84 11.30
CA PRO A 359 -17.15 2.26 11.09
C PRO A 359 -16.93 2.54 9.60
N TYR A 360 -17.42 3.69 9.11
CA TYR A 360 -17.26 4.08 7.71
C TYR A 360 -17.06 5.60 7.60
N VAL A 361 -16.04 6.03 6.85
CA VAL A 361 -15.82 7.41 6.42
C VAL A 361 -16.31 7.53 4.99
N ARG A 362 -17.07 8.59 4.69
CA ARG A 362 -17.63 8.77 3.35
C ARG A 362 -16.54 8.80 2.27
N GLU A 363 -16.88 8.24 1.12
CA GLU A 363 -15.98 8.09 -0.04
C GLU A 363 -16.79 8.25 -1.32
N ASN A 364 -16.25 8.96 -2.30
CA ASN A 364 -16.88 9.16 -3.60
C ASN A 364 -16.72 7.90 -4.44
N ASN A 365 -17.81 7.49 -5.11
CA ASN A 365 -17.73 6.44 -6.12
C ASN A 365 -16.78 6.88 -7.26
N PRO A 366 -15.64 6.19 -7.50
CA PRO A 366 -14.68 6.60 -8.53
C PRO A 366 -15.18 6.33 -9.97
N SER A 367 -16.22 5.51 -10.15
CA SER A 367 -16.79 5.22 -11.46
C SER A 367 -17.76 6.33 -11.92
N GLN A 368 -17.46 6.94 -13.07
CA GLN A 368 -18.42 7.82 -13.74
C GLN A 368 -19.55 6.98 -14.36
N PRO A 369 -20.80 7.48 -14.37
CA PRO A 369 -21.22 8.83 -14.02
C PRO A 369 -21.66 8.99 -12.55
N HIS A 370 -21.39 8.02 -11.67
CA HIS A 370 -21.91 8.04 -10.30
C HIS A 370 -21.21 9.11 -9.45
N PRO A 371 -21.88 10.22 -9.08
CA PRO A 371 -21.30 11.28 -8.27
C PRO A 371 -21.69 11.14 -6.78
N SER A 372 -22.26 9.99 -6.40
CA SER A 372 -22.80 9.77 -5.06
C SER A 372 -21.71 9.29 -4.12
N PHE A 373 -21.67 9.87 -2.92
CA PHE A 373 -20.88 9.33 -1.82
C PHE A 373 -21.49 8.03 -1.30
N TRP A 374 -20.65 7.03 -1.09
CA TRP A 374 -20.97 5.96 -0.16
C TRP A 374 -20.79 6.48 1.26
N THR A 375 -21.71 6.11 2.15
CA THR A 375 -21.76 6.60 3.53
C THR A 375 -21.80 5.48 4.56
N GLN A 376 -21.84 4.23 4.09
CA GLN A 376 -21.84 3.03 4.92
C GLN A 376 -21.22 1.87 4.14
N VAL A 377 -20.76 0.86 4.88
CA VAL A 377 -20.35 -0.43 4.30
C VAL A 377 -21.56 -1.21 3.81
N ASN A 378 -21.39 -1.95 2.71
CA ASN A 378 -22.34 -2.98 2.29
C ASN A 378 -22.04 -4.29 3.04
N TYR A 379 -23.04 -5.10 3.38
CA TYR A 379 -22.84 -6.38 4.09
C TYR A 379 -23.18 -7.57 3.19
N GLY A 380 -22.63 -8.75 3.48
CA GLY A 380 -22.91 -9.97 2.72
C GLY A 380 -22.26 -11.21 3.35
N GLN A 381 -22.37 -12.38 2.72
CA GLN A 381 -21.67 -13.59 3.16
C GLN A 381 -21.04 -14.29 1.94
N MET A 382 -20.02 -13.66 1.36
CA MET A 382 -19.38 -14.15 0.13
C MET A 382 -18.37 -15.27 0.41
N GLY A 383 -18.59 -16.43 -0.22
CA GLY A 383 -17.77 -17.63 -0.07
C GLY A 383 -16.61 -17.73 -1.05
N ARG A 384 -15.74 -16.72 -1.13
CA ARG A 384 -14.63 -16.68 -2.11
C ARG A 384 -13.38 -17.44 -1.65
N ASN A 385 -12.55 -17.89 -2.60
CA ASN A 385 -11.32 -18.68 -2.39
C ASN A 385 -10.13 -17.89 -1.78
N CYS A 386 -10.30 -16.62 -1.44
CA CYS A 386 -9.20 -15.65 -1.28
C CYS A 386 -8.49 -15.61 0.08
N TRP A 387 -9.03 -16.27 1.11
CA TRP A 387 -8.60 -16.02 2.49
C TRP A 387 -7.32 -16.75 2.90
N GLU A 388 -6.96 -17.83 2.20
CA GLU A 388 -5.80 -18.65 2.54
C GLU A 388 -4.44 -17.94 2.42
N PRO A 389 -4.07 -17.25 1.33
CA PRO A 389 -2.77 -16.59 1.27
C PRO A 389 -2.61 -15.56 2.40
N ILE A 390 -3.70 -14.84 2.74
CA ILE A 390 -3.75 -13.85 3.82
C ILE A 390 -3.55 -14.51 5.18
N TYR A 391 -4.38 -15.52 5.50
CA TYR A 391 -4.31 -16.24 6.77
C TYR A 391 -2.95 -16.89 6.96
N ASN A 392 -2.46 -17.58 5.94
CA ASN A 392 -1.22 -18.34 6.04
C ASN A 392 0.01 -17.44 6.15
N HIS A 393 -0.01 -16.26 5.53
CA HIS A 393 1.06 -15.27 5.71
C HIS A 393 1.04 -14.68 7.13
N TYR A 394 -0.06 -14.03 7.53
CA TYR A 394 -0.06 -13.28 8.80
C TYR A 394 -0.12 -14.20 10.02
N VAL A 395 -0.93 -15.25 9.98
CA VAL A 395 -1.15 -16.14 11.13
C VAL A 395 -0.12 -17.26 11.15
N ASN A 396 -0.09 -18.11 10.12
CA ASN A 396 0.73 -19.33 10.17
C ASN A 396 2.23 -19.08 9.97
N ARG A 397 2.60 -18.08 9.16
CA ARG A 397 4.00 -17.70 8.90
C ARG A 397 4.50 -16.66 9.91
N LEU A 398 3.73 -15.61 10.21
CA LEU A 398 4.17 -14.52 11.09
C LEU A 398 3.68 -14.60 12.54
N GLY A 399 2.73 -15.46 12.90
CA GLY A 399 2.23 -15.58 14.28
C GLY A 399 1.42 -14.37 14.77
N LEU A 400 0.89 -13.55 13.85
CA LEU A 400 -0.04 -12.47 14.16
C LEU A 400 -1.47 -13.02 14.28
N ALA A 401 -2.32 -12.33 15.05
CA ALA A 401 -3.74 -12.64 15.10
C ALA A 401 -4.49 -11.94 13.96
N ALA A 402 -5.27 -12.72 13.20
CA ALA A 402 -6.20 -12.24 12.18
C ALA A 402 -7.56 -12.95 12.39
N PRO A 403 -8.30 -12.61 13.46
CA PRO A 403 -9.45 -13.39 13.91
C PRO A 403 -10.61 -13.41 12.90
N ASN A 404 -10.88 -12.31 12.19
CA ASN A 404 -11.96 -12.30 11.20
C ASN A 404 -11.56 -13.09 9.94
N VAL A 405 -10.33 -12.91 9.46
CA VAL A 405 -9.79 -13.70 8.35
C VAL A 405 -9.80 -15.20 8.68
N ALA A 406 -9.39 -15.59 9.89
CA ALA A 406 -9.41 -16.98 10.34
C ALA A 406 -10.82 -17.60 10.34
N ARG A 407 -11.85 -16.81 10.71
CA ARG A 407 -13.26 -17.24 10.63
C ARG A 407 -13.72 -17.39 9.19
N MET A 408 -13.31 -16.48 8.30
CA MET A 408 -13.62 -16.56 6.88
C MET A 408 -12.99 -17.79 6.21
N VAL A 409 -11.74 -18.15 6.54
CA VAL A 409 -11.13 -19.42 6.05
C VAL A 409 -12.02 -20.61 6.37
N LYS A 410 -12.44 -20.76 7.64
CA LYS A 410 -13.33 -21.86 8.06
C LYS A 410 -14.70 -21.84 7.37
N LEU A 411 -15.24 -20.65 7.11
CA LEU A 411 -16.54 -20.49 6.46
C LEU A 411 -16.49 -20.81 4.96
N CYS A 412 -15.39 -20.43 4.30
CA CYS A 412 -15.24 -20.53 2.86
C CYS A 412 -14.65 -21.86 2.41
N GLU A 413 -13.76 -22.48 3.20
CA GLU A 413 -13.06 -23.70 2.79
C GLU A 413 -14.01 -24.80 2.29
N PRO A 414 -15.08 -25.20 3.00
CA PRO A 414 -15.99 -26.23 2.53
C PRO A 414 -16.72 -25.92 1.21
N LYS A 415 -16.64 -24.67 0.73
CA LYS A 415 -17.33 -24.15 -0.45
C LYS A 415 -16.37 -23.78 -1.57
N TYR A 416 -15.06 -24.00 -1.41
CA TYR A 416 -14.10 -23.69 -2.46
C TYR A 416 -14.47 -24.42 -3.75
N GLY A 417 -14.37 -23.68 -4.84
CA GLY A 417 -14.81 -24.16 -6.14
C GLY A 417 -14.49 -23.15 -7.23
N GLY A 418 -15.24 -23.26 -8.32
CA GLY A 418 -14.87 -22.60 -9.55
C GLY A 418 -15.17 -21.13 -9.69
N SER A 419 -14.13 -20.35 -10.00
CA SER A 419 -14.19 -18.91 -10.21
C SER A 419 -13.38 -18.51 -11.44
N SER A 420 -13.91 -17.58 -12.25
CA SER A 420 -13.12 -16.90 -13.29
C SER A 420 -12.09 -15.96 -12.68
N ASP A 421 -12.35 -15.47 -11.47
CA ASP A 421 -11.61 -14.37 -10.86
C ASP A 421 -10.48 -14.86 -9.94
N ASP A 422 -10.67 -16.02 -9.30
CA ASP A 422 -9.79 -16.55 -8.26
C ASP A 422 -8.96 -17.74 -8.78
N VAL A 423 -7.74 -17.90 -8.28
CA VAL A 423 -6.98 -19.13 -8.48
C VAL A 423 -7.64 -20.28 -7.69
N TRP A 424 -7.84 -21.42 -8.36
CA TRP A 424 -8.46 -22.59 -7.74
C TRP A 424 -7.49 -23.34 -6.82
N TRP A 425 -8.07 -24.20 -5.97
CA TRP A 425 -7.37 -25.10 -5.06
C TRP A 425 -6.53 -24.39 -4.00
N PRO A 426 -7.04 -23.32 -3.34
CA PRO A 426 -6.25 -22.51 -2.41
C PRO A 426 -5.57 -23.34 -1.32
N THR A 427 -6.21 -24.41 -0.81
CA THR A 427 -5.60 -25.32 0.17
C THR A 427 -4.36 -26.06 -0.37
N LEU A 428 -4.37 -26.44 -1.64
CA LEU A 428 -3.28 -27.17 -2.31
C LEU A 428 -2.17 -26.24 -2.85
N ILE A 429 -2.22 -24.95 -2.53
CA ILE A 429 -1.22 -23.97 -2.96
C ILE A 429 -0.75 -23.07 -1.80
N HIS A 430 -1.64 -22.66 -0.91
CA HIS A 430 -1.35 -21.70 0.16
C HIS A 430 -1.32 -22.30 1.56
N ARG A 431 -2.11 -23.35 1.85
CA ARG A 431 -2.27 -23.86 3.23
C ARG A 431 -0.92 -24.25 3.82
N ARG A 432 -0.64 -23.70 5.01
CA ARG A 432 0.48 -24.02 5.88
C ARG A 432 -0.05 -24.71 7.14
N PRO A 433 0.79 -25.48 7.85
CA PRO A 433 0.45 -25.94 9.20
C PRO A 433 0.13 -24.75 10.11
N ASP A 434 -0.72 -24.99 11.10
CA ASP A 434 -1.04 -23.99 12.11
C ASP A 434 0.23 -23.50 12.82
N TYR A 435 0.24 -22.21 13.17
CA TYR A 435 1.34 -21.62 13.91
C TYR A 435 1.57 -22.36 15.24
N ALA A 436 2.73 -23.02 15.35
CA ALA A 436 3.15 -23.74 16.55
C ALA A 436 4.30 -23.04 17.30
N GLY A 437 4.62 -21.80 16.93
CA GLY A 437 5.66 -21.01 17.60
C GLY A 437 5.19 -20.43 18.94
N PRO A 438 6.09 -19.82 19.72
CA PRO A 438 5.72 -19.14 20.96
C PRO A 438 4.83 -17.92 20.67
N MET A 439 3.99 -17.54 21.64
CA MET A 439 3.23 -16.29 21.58
C MET A 439 4.19 -15.11 21.40
N LYS A 440 4.05 -14.39 20.29
CA LYS A 440 4.87 -13.21 20.00
C LYS A 440 4.39 -11.99 20.80
N PRO A 441 5.25 -10.98 21.02
CA PRO A 441 4.77 -9.67 21.47
C PRO A 441 3.72 -9.11 20.52
N ALA A 442 2.82 -8.27 21.06
CA ALA A 442 1.99 -7.41 20.21
C ALA A 442 2.91 -6.53 19.35
N SER A 443 2.52 -6.27 18.10
CA SER A 443 3.36 -5.55 17.13
C SER A 443 2.60 -4.39 16.50
N GLY A 444 3.31 -3.55 15.75
CA GLY A 444 2.70 -2.43 15.03
C GLY A 444 1.97 -1.44 15.92
N LEU A 445 2.40 -1.28 17.19
CA LEU A 445 1.82 -0.31 18.11
C LEU A 445 1.95 1.10 17.50
N THR A 446 0.86 1.85 17.49
CA THR A 446 0.82 3.26 17.12
C THR A 446 0.16 4.08 18.23
N ALA A 447 0.55 5.35 18.35
CA ALA A 447 -0.10 6.32 19.21
C ALA A 447 -0.31 7.62 18.43
N TYR A 448 -1.56 8.08 18.33
CA TYR A 448 -1.92 9.32 17.65
C TYR A 448 -2.65 10.25 18.59
N LEU A 449 -2.33 11.55 18.52
CA LEU A 449 -3.15 12.58 19.14
C LEU A 449 -4.39 12.82 18.30
N ARG A 450 -5.57 12.61 18.87
CA ARG A 450 -6.84 12.89 18.22
C ARG A 450 -7.85 13.48 19.20
N GLY A 451 -8.24 14.73 18.97
CA GLY A 451 -9.31 15.39 19.74
C GLY A 451 -9.05 15.41 21.25
N ASN A 452 -7.83 15.80 21.66
CA ASN A 452 -7.35 15.81 23.05
C ASN A 452 -7.17 14.43 23.71
N ARG A 453 -7.07 13.36 22.92
CA ARG A 453 -6.83 12.00 23.42
C ARG A 453 -5.64 11.39 22.71
N VAL A 454 -4.94 10.50 23.39
CA VAL A 454 -4.00 9.57 22.75
C VAL A 454 -4.77 8.31 22.36
N VAL A 455 -4.83 8.01 21.06
CA VAL A 455 -5.48 6.81 20.51
C VAL A 455 -4.42 5.81 20.12
N LEU A 456 -4.47 4.63 20.75
CA LEU A 456 -3.54 3.52 20.53
C LEU A 456 -4.16 2.46 19.62
N SER A 457 -3.33 1.79 18.81
CA SER A 457 -3.75 0.62 18.01
C SER A 457 -2.57 -0.34 17.85
N TRP A 458 -2.82 -1.65 17.86
CA TRP A 458 -1.78 -2.68 17.74
C TRP A 458 -2.28 -3.94 17.05
N TRP A 459 -1.35 -4.72 16.50
CA TRP A 459 -1.61 -6.07 15.98
C TRP A 459 -1.54 -7.10 17.10
N GLY A 460 -2.51 -8.01 17.09
CA GLY A 460 -2.57 -9.11 18.03
C GLY A 460 -1.61 -10.25 17.69
N SER A 461 -1.50 -11.19 18.62
CA SER A 461 -0.58 -12.34 18.54
C SER A 461 -1.34 -13.65 18.71
N VAL A 462 -0.95 -14.68 17.96
CA VAL A 462 -1.53 -16.03 18.13
C VAL A 462 -1.33 -16.51 19.57
N GLY A 463 -2.41 -16.98 20.20
CA GLY A 463 -2.42 -17.48 21.57
C GLY A 463 -2.73 -16.44 22.65
N ALA A 464 -2.76 -15.15 22.32
CA ALA A 464 -3.13 -14.10 23.25
C ALA A 464 -4.65 -14.07 23.51
N THR A 465 -5.05 -13.92 24.76
CA THR A 465 -6.46 -13.76 25.19
C THR A 465 -6.79 -12.32 25.58
N SER A 466 -5.79 -11.53 25.97
CA SER A 466 -5.95 -10.13 26.33
C SER A 466 -4.64 -9.35 26.19
N TYR A 467 -4.71 -8.03 26.30
CA TYR A 467 -3.57 -7.13 26.18
C TYR A 467 -3.59 -6.09 27.30
N GLU A 468 -2.53 -6.01 28.10
CA GLU A 468 -2.33 -4.92 29.06
C GLU A 468 -1.81 -3.68 28.34
N ILE A 469 -2.47 -2.56 28.57
CA ILE A 469 -2.06 -1.25 28.08
C ILE A 469 -1.28 -0.57 29.19
N LYS A 470 -0.05 -0.15 28.89
CA LYS A 470 0.84 0.45 29.88
C LYS A 470 1.35 1.81 29.44
N ARG A 471 1.56 2.71 30.40
CA ARG A 471 2.11 4.06 30.19
C ARG A 471 3.24 4.37 31.17
N ALA A 472 4.27 5.06 30.69
CA ALA A 472 5.39 5.57 31.47
C ALA A 472 5.73 7.02 31.09
N SER A 473 6.43 7.73 31.98
CA SER A 473 7.03 9.05 31.70
C SER A 473 8.43 8.97 31.08
N ARG A 474 8.96 7.75 30.88
CA ARG A 474 10.27 7.47 30.27
C ARG A 474 10.18 6.21 29.42
N ALA A 475 10.92 6.15 28.32
CA ALA A 475 10.95 5.00 27.41
C ALA A 475 11.34 3.68 28.10
N SER A 476 12.23 3.75 29.08
CA SER A 476 12.71 2.60 29.86
C SER A 476 11.78 2.17 31.00
N GLY A 477 10.63 2.84 31.18
CA GLY A 477 9.75 2.64 32.32
C GLY A 477 10.23 3.35 33.61
N PRO A 478 9.66 2.99 34.78
CA PRO A 478 8.68 1.92 34.98
C PRO A 478 7.34 2.22 34.31
N PHE A 479 6.68 1.17 33.81
CA PHE A 479 5.39 1.23 33.12
C PHE A 479 4.24 0.91 34.09
N ASN A 480 3.23 1.77 34.13
CA ASN A 480 2.00 1.56 34.90
C ASN A 480 0.91 1.01 33.99
N VAL A 481 0.15 0.02 34.46
CA VAL A 481 -1.01 -0.53 33.74
C VAL A 481 -2.16 0.49 33.80
N LEU A 482 -2.72 0.82 32.64
CA LEU A 482 -3.90 1.67 32.49
C LEU A 482 -5.19 0.85 32.37
N GLY A 483 -5.09 -0.36 31.83
CA GLY A 483 -6.23 -1.26 31.63
C GLY A 483 -5.85 -2.46 30.77
N THR A 484 -6.87 -3.26 30.45
CA THR A 484 -6.74 -4.47 29.65
C THR A 484 -7.82 -4.48 28.56
N VAL A 485 -7.48 -4.92 27.36
CA VAL A 485 -8.41 -5.11 26.23
C VAL A 485 -8.45 -6.59 25.86
N SER A 486 -9.64 -7.14 25.61
CA SER A 486 -9.80 -8.54 25.21
C SER A 486 -9.29 -8.77 23.79
N ALA A 487 -8.68 -9.92 23.52
CA ALA A 487 -8.29 -10.28 22.15
C ALA A 487 -9.48 -10.50 21.20
N SER A 488 -10.70 -10.61 21.73
CA SER A 488 -11.94 -10.69 20.96
C SER A 488 -12.51 -9.32 20.56
N GLU A 489 -11.96 -8.23 21.10
CA GLU A 489 -12.39 -6.85 20.83
C GLU A 489 -11.54 -6.20 19.75
N VAL A 490 -11.94 -5.00 19.31
CA VAL A 490 -11.09 -4.16 18.46
C VAL A 490 -9.88 -3.72 19.28
N LEU A 491 -8.68 -3.97 18.79
CA LEU A 491 -7.41 -3.77 19.51
C LEU A 491 -6.99 -2.29 19.55
N THR A 492 -7.76 -1.49 20.27
CA THR A 492 -7.59 -0.04 20.42
C THR A 492 -7.77 0.39 21.87
N TYR A 493 -7.14 1.51 22.26
CA TYR A 493 -7.33 2.13 23.57
C TYR A 493 -7.20 3.65 23.49
N SER A 494 -8.02 4.38 24.25
CA SER A 494 -7.97 5.85 24.30
C SER A 494 -7.59 6.33 25.69
N ASP A 495 -6.55 7.13 25.78
CA ASP A 495 -6.05 7.72 27.03
C ASP A 495 -6.12 9.26 26.99
N ILE A 496 -6.24 9.90 28.16
CA ILE A 496 -6.22 11.36 28.35
C ILE A 496 -5.17 11.67 29.41
N PRO A 497 -3.87 11.57 29.06
CA PRO A 497 -2.82 11.89 30.01
C PRO A 497 -2.73 13.41 30.24
N PRO A 498 -2.17 13.87 31.36
CA PRO A 498 -1.77 15.27 31.54
C PRO A 498 -0.78 15.73 30.46
N ASN A 499 -0.63 17.05 30.28
CA ASN A 499 0.38 17.60 29.38
C ASN A 499 1.78 17.09 29.74
N GLY A 500 2.53 16.64 28.73
CA GLY A 500 3.83 16.00 28.90
C GLY A 500 4.15 15.02 27.78
N VAL A 501 5.31 14.38 27.89
CA VAL A 501 5.73 13.30 26.98
C VAL A 501 5.46 11.96 27.66
N TRP A 502 4.79 11.07 26.94
CA TRP A 502 4.37 9.76 27.43
C TRP A 502 4.82 8.65 26.51
N PHE A 503 5.08 7.50 27.11
CA PHE A 503 5.54 6.30 26.44
C PHE A 503 4.54 5.17 26.70
N TYR A 504 4.11 4.48 25.65
CA TYR A 504 3.14 3.39 25.73
C TYR A 504 3.74 2.07 25.30
N GLN A 505 3.32 1.00 25.96
CA GLN A 505 3.70 -0.37 25.64
C GLN A 505 2.49 -1.28 25.83
N ILE A 506 2.34 -2.26 24.95
CA ILE A 506 1.31 -3.30 25.03
C ILE A 506 1.94 -4.62 25.44
N THR A 507 1.34 -5.34 26.38
CA THR A 507 1.79 -6.69 26.75
C THR A 507 0.69 -7.70 26.46
N ALA A 508 0.95 -8.65 25.56
CA ALA A 508 0.04 -9.76 25.29
C ALA A 508 -0.02 -10.71 26.51
N GLN A 509 -1.21 -11.23 26.81
CA GLN A 509 -1.44 -12.15 27.91
C GLN A 509 -2.12 -13.42 27.40
N SER A 510 -1.78 -14.56 28.01
CA SER A 510 -2.48 -15.83 27.83
C SER A 510 -2.65 -16.52 29.19
N PRO A 511 -3.52 -17.54 29.31
CA PRO A 511 -3.70 -18.25 30.57
C PRO A 511 -2.37 -18.79 31.11
N GLY A 512 -1.92 -18.26 32.26
CA GLY A 512 -0.70 -18.68 32.93
C GLY A 512 0.62 -18.11 32.37
N ALA A 513 0.59 -17.21 31.38
CA ALA A 513 1.79 -16.58 30.85
C ALA A 513 1.59 -15.09 30.47
N LEU A 514 2.58 -14.27 30.85
CA LEU A 514 2.74 -12.90 30.37
C LEU A 514 3.71 -12.92 29.19
N GLY A 515 3.28 -12.40 28.05
CA GLY A 515 4.15 -12.19 26.89
C GLY A 515 5.18 -11.11 27.14
N ALA A 516 6.15 -10.99 26.24
CA ALA A 516 7.03 -9.82 26.21
C ALA A 516 6.25 -8.58 25.75
N GLY A 517 6.66 -7.41 26.25
CA GLY A 517 6.10 -6.13 25.82
C GLY A 517 6.38 -5.86 24.35
N SER A 518 5.46 -5.15 23.69
CA SER A 518 5.66 -4.59 22.36
C SER A 518 6.82 -3.60 22.34
N ASP A 519 7.16 -3.14 21.15
CA ASP A 519 7.92 -1.90 21.00
C ASP A 519 7.20 -0.74 21.74
N VAL A 520 8.00 0.22 22.22
CA VAL A 520 7.51 1.38 22.97
C VAL A 520 7.27 2.53 22.01
N VAL A 521 6.07 3.12 22.04
CA VAL A 521 5.74 4.33 21.26
C VAL A 521 5.72 5.56 22.14
N ARG A 522 6.19 6.68 21.61
CA ARG A 522 6.24 7.99 22.27
C ARG A 522 5.16 8.91 21.71
N ILE A 523 4.57 9.73 22.57
CA ILE A 523 3.66 10.81 22.15
C ILE A 523 3.80 12.01 23.10
N ALA A 524 3.75 13.22 22.55
CA ALA A 524 3.72 14.46 23.32
C ALA A 524 2.28 15.00 23.40
N VAL A 525 1.82 15.47 24.55
CA VAL A 525 0.48 16.04 24.78
C VAL A 525 0.62 17.47 25.32
N PRO A 526 -0.04 18.50 24.73
CA PRO A 526 -1.04 18.43 23.64
C PRO A 526 -0.42 18.36 22.24
N GLY A 527 0.89 18.20 22.15
CA GLY A 527 1.64 18.10 20.91
C GLY A 527 3.03 18.69 21.08
N GLU A 528 3.77 18.84 19.98
CA GLU A 528 5.09 19.48 19.97
C GLU A 528 5.47 20.00 18.58
N VAL A 529 6.53 20.82 18.52
CA VAL A 529 7.06 21.31 17.23
C VAL A 529 7.61 20.12 16.43
N ARG A 530 7.03 19.91 15.24
CA ARG A 530 7.45 18.89 14.27
C ARG A 530 8.53 19.45 13.35
N LEU A 531 8.28 20.63 12.78
CA LEU A 531 9.17 21.28 11.82
C LEU A 531 9.15 22.79 12.03
N SER A 532 10.32 23.41 11.93
CA SER A 532 10.44 24.87 11.80
C SER A 532 11.48 25.20 10.74
N LEU A 533 11.02 25.84 9.67
CA LEU A 533 11.82 26.36 8.56
C LEU A 533 11.71 27.88 8.56
N PRO A 534 12.76 28.61 8.96
CA PRO A 534 12.75 30.08 8.90
C PRO A 534 12.52 30.63 7.49
N LEU A 535 12.99 29.90 6.46
CA LEU A 535 12.94 30.30 5.05
C LEU A 535 13.53 31.71 4.84
N ASN A 536 14.74 31.93 5.34
CA ASN A 536 15.42 33.22 5.30
C ASN A 536 16.95 33.12 5.06
N ASN A 537 17.43 31.99 4.53
CA ASN A 537 18.86 31.76 4.34
C ASN A 537 19.23 31.84 2.85
N PRO A 538 19.70 32.99 2.34
CA PRO A 538 19.84 33.24 0.91
C PRO A 538 21.02 32.51 0.23
N ASN A 539 21.87 31.81 1.00
CA ASN A 539 23.18 31.35 0.52
C ASN A 539 23.15 30.01 -0.21
N GLY A 540 22.00 29.55 -0.72
CA GLY A 540 21.91 28.23 -1.36
C GLY A 540 20.72 28.03 -2.28
N THR A 541 20.73 26.90 -2.98
CA THR A 541 19.67 26.42 -3.90
C THR A 541 18.52 25.74 -3.17
N GLY A 542 18.36 26.02 -1.88
CA GLY A 542 17.48 25.27 -0.98
C GLY A 542 17.35 25.92 0.38
N THR A 543 16.63 25.26 1.27
CA THR A 543 16.46 25.63 2.68
C THR A 543 16.82 24.47 3.58
N ARG A 544 17.11 24.76 4.84
CA ARG A 544 17.45 23.76 5.86
C ARG A 544 16.65 24.00 7.13
N GLY A 545 16.15 22.94 7.73
CA GLY A 545 15.43 22.96 9.00
C GLY A 545 15.75 21.76 9.87
N MET A 546 15.10 21.74 11.03
CA MET A 546 15.13 20.61 11.96
C MET A 546 13.75 19.96 11.99
N LEU A 547 13.71 18.66 11.70
CA LEU A 547 12.52 17.81 11.80
C LEU A 547 12.65 16.95 13.05
N ARG A 548 11.65 16.99 13.93
CA ARG A 548 11.54 16.07 15.08
C ARG A 548 10.66 14.88 14.69
N THR A 549 11.22 13.68 14.63
CA THR A 549 10.45 12.46 14.35
C THR A 549 9.57 12.06 15.55
N ALA A 550 8.60 11.17 15.35
CA ALA A 550 7.79 10.63 16.45
C ALA A 550 8.64 9.94 17.54
N ALA A 551 9.81 9.42 17.17
CA ALA A 551 10.78 8.80 18.07
C ALA A 551 11.66 9.80 18.84
N ASP A 552 11.35 11.10 18.79
CA ASP A 552 12.13 12.19 19.41
C ASP A 552 13.50 12.47 18.77
N THR A 553 13.79 11.84 17.63
CA THR A 553 15.04 12.08 16.91
C THR A 553 14.92 13.39 16.14
N ILE A 554 15.90 14.28 16.29
CA ILE A 554 15.99 15.50 15.49
C ILE A 554 16.89 15.22 14.29
N THR A 555 16.34 15.33 13.08
CA THR A 555 17.07 15.20 11.83
C THR A 555 17.10 16.52 11.08
N VAL A 556 18.14 16.69 10.27
CA VAL A 556 18.22 17.79 9.33
C VAL A 556 17.30 17.46 8.16
N ILE A 557 16.45 18.41 7.78
CA ILE A 557 15.65 18.34 6.57
C ILE A 557 16.13 19.41 5.59
N GLU A 558 16.36 19.03 4.35
CA GLU A 558 16.80 19.93 3.28
C GLU A 558 15.69 20.04 2.23
N GLY A 559 15.21 21.25 2.01
CA GLY A 559 14.28 21.55 0.93
C GLY A 559 15.01 22.09 -0.28
N THR A 560 14.58 21.70 -1.48
CA THR A 560 15.20 22.09 -2.75
C THR A 560 14.34 23.15 -3.44
N LEU A 561 14.95 24.27 -3.85
CA LEU A 561 14.28 25.25 -4.69
C LEU A 561 14.10 24.67 -6.10
N LEU A 562 12.90 24.82 -6.64
CA LEU A 562 12.50 24.38 -7.97
C LEU A 562 12.34 25.58 -8.91
N ASP A 563 12.60 25.35 -10.20
CA ASP A 563 12.23 26.17 -11.37
C ASP A 563 11.87 27.64 -11.10
N GLY A 564 12.81 28.58 -11.10
CA GLY A 564 12.47 30.02 -10.98
C GLY A 564 12.22 30.50 -9.54
N ALA A 565 12.19 29.61 -8.54
CA ALA A 565 12.24 30.02 -7.14
C ALA A 565 13.61 30.60 -6.80
N ILE A 566 13.61 31.80 -6.20
CA ILE A 566 14.82 32.52 -5.80
C ILE A 566 14.67 33.12 -4.40
N TRP A 567 15.78 33.57 -3.83
CA TRP A 567 15.77 34.38 -2.62
C TRP A 567 15.53 35.86 -2.94
N GLY A 568 14.68 36.51 -2.15
CA GLY A 568 14.42 37.94 -2.25
C GLY A 568 14.01 38.53 -0.91
N ASP A 569 13.54 39.77 -0.92
CA ASP A 569 13.24 40.49 0.32
C ASP A 569 12.06 39.89 1.09
N GLY A 570 12.32 39.59 2.37
CA GLY A 570 11.36 39.05 3.32
C GLY A 570 10.73 40.13 4.21
N ARG A 571 10.01 39.69 5.23
CA ARG A 571 9.54 40.55 6.32
C ARG A 571 10.74 41.08 7.10
N ARG A 572 10.57 42.27 7.70
CA ARG A 572 11.49 42.83 8.70
C ARG A 572 12.95 42.92 8.23
N ASN A 573 13.15 43.32 6.98
CA ASN A 573 14.48 43.43 6.36
C ASN A 573 15.24 42.09 6.30
N ASP A 574 14.54 40.97 6.33
CA ASP A 574 15.10 39.63 6.20
C ASP A 574 14.97 39.11 4.75
N LYS A 575 15.14 37.80 4.54
CA LYS A 575 14.96 37.12 3.25
C LYS A 575 13.76 36.18 3.27
N ALA A 576 13.21 35.95 2.08
CA ALA A 576 12.10 35.03 1.82
C ALA A 576 12.31 34.35 0.47
N ILE A 577 11.65 33.22 0.28
CA ILE A 577 11.60 32.57 -1.04
C ILE A 577 10.57 33.32 -1.90
N VAL A 578 10.98 33.72 -3.09
CA VAL A 578 10.15 34.37 -4.11
C VAL A 578 9.71 33.32 -5.13
N PHE A 579 8.43 33.36 -5.45
CA PHE A 579 7.77 32.50 -6.43
C PHE A 579 7.26 33.34 -7.59
N ASP A 580 7.50 32.88 -8.81
CA ASP A 580 7.39 33.66 -10.05
C ASP A 580 5.98 33.70 -10.66
N GLY A 581 5.03 32.93 -10.11
CA GLY A 581 3.71 32.76 -10.70
C GLY A 581 3.65 31.81 -11.89
N GLN A 582 4.73 31.09 -12.18
CA GLN A 582 4.85 30.19 -13.33
C GLN A 582 5.18 28.77 -12.88
N LYS A 583 6.41 28.51 -12.43
CA LYS A 583 6.89 27.14 -12.10
C LYS A 583 7.63 27.04 -10.77
N ALA A 584 7.89 28.17 -10.12
CA ALA A 584 8.62 28.23 -8.86
C ALA A 584 8.03 27.32 -7.79
N GLY A 585 8.89 26.66 -7.04
CA GLY A 585 8.47 25.83 -5.93
C GLY A 585 9.58 25.62 -4.92
N LEU A 586 9.21 25.14 -3.75
CA LEU A 586 10.14 24.53 -2.81
C LEU A 586 9.65 23.11 -2.57
N GLN A 587 10.48 22.11 -2.84
CA GLN A 587 10.21 20.72 -2.48
C GLN A 587 10.82 20.39 -1.13
N LEU A 588 10.01 19.86 -0.21
CA LEU A 588 10.46 19.23 1.01
C LEU A 588 10.46 17.70 0.82
N PRO A 589 11.37 16.96 1.48
CA PRO A 589 11.33 15.50 1.47
C PRO A 589 10.13 14.99 2.27
N SER A 590 9.81 13.72 2.09
CA SER A 590 8.70 13.05 2.76
C SER A 590 8.94 12.82 4.26
N GLY A 591 7.90 12.39 4.99
CA GLY A 591 7.97 12.06 6.41
C GLY A 591 7.77 13.24 7.37
N VAL A 592 7.30 14.39 6.88
CA VAL A 592 6.96 15.55 7.72
C VAL A 592 5.61 15.38 8.41
N PHE A 593 4.63 14.78 7.74
CA PHE A 593 3.22 14.71 8.14
C PHE A 593 2.64 13.31 8.25
N GLY A 594 3.28 12.30 7.66
CA GLY A 594 2.71 10.95 7.50
C GLY A 594 2.32 10.21 8.80
N ASP A 595 2.72 10.72 9.96
CA ASP A 595 2.40 10.21 11.30
C ASP A 595 1.45 11.12 12.12
N LEU A 596 0.89 12.18 11.52
CA LEU A 596 0.07 13.17 12.22
C LEU A 596 -1.44 12.93 12.01
N ASP A 597 -2.21 13.02 13.10
CA ASP A 597 -3.68 13.01 13.10
C ASP A 597 -4.17 14.44 13.44
N ASP A 598 -4.14 14.84 14.72
CA ASP A 598 -4.17 16.26 15.09
C ASP A 598 -2.88 16.95 14.61
N PHE A 599 -3.01 18.09 13.92
CA PHE A 599 -1.85 18.83 13.42
C PHE A 599 -2.14 20.32 13.28
N SER A 600 -1.07 21.10 13.20
CA SER A 600 -1.14 22.50 12.80
C SER A 600 0.00 22.85 11.87
N LEU A 601 -0.24 23.83 10.99
CA LEU A 601 0.82 24.45 10.20
C LEU A 601 0.62 25.96 10.14
N SER A 602 1.71 26.71 9.97
CA SER A 602 1.65 28.14 9.69
C SER A 602 2.74 28.61 8.74
N LEU A 603 2.45 29.71 8.03
CA LEU A 603 3.38 30.39 7.15
C LEU A 603 3.08 31.88 7.00
N TRP A 604 4.11 32.68 6.73
CA TRP A 604 3.95 34.06 6.26
C TRP A 604 3.95 34.10 4.74
N VAL A 605 2.94 34.77 4.16
CA VAL A 605 2.73 34.85 2.72
C VAL A 605 2.59 36.30 2.29
N TYR A 606 3.24 36.67 1.18
CA TYR A 606 3.03 37.93 0.49
C TYR A 606 2.62 37.64 -0.95
N ALA A 607 1.36 37.84 -1.31
CA ALA A 607 0.90 37.64 -2.68
C ALA A 607 1.10 38.92 -3.53
N ASN A 608 1.72 38.81 -4.69
CA ASN A 608 1.78 39.90 -5.68
C ASN A 608 0.51 39.94 -6.55
N GLY A 609 -0.07 38.76 -6.79
CA GLY A 609 -1.31 38.51 -7.51
C GLY A 609 -1.77 37.08 -7.23
N LEU A 610 -3.01 36.77 -7.58
CA LEU A 610 -3.62 35.46 -7.34
C LEU A 610 -3.97 34.80 -8.68
N HIS A 611 -3.71 33.51 -8.75
CA HIS A 611 -4.23 32.64 -9.80
C HIS A 611 -5.13 31.60 -9.12
N TRP A 612 -6.23 31.24 -9.78
CA TRP A 612 -7.14 30.23 -9.28
C TRP A 612 -6.39 28.90 -9.04
N ASP A 613 -6.63 28.30 -7.89
CA ASP A 613 -6.12 27.00 -7.44
C ASP A 613 -4.58 26.83 -7.41
N SER A 614 -3.80 27.91 -7.62
CA SER A 614 -2.39 27.91 -7.21
C SER A 614 -2.28 27.59 -5.71
N CYS A 615 -1.23 26.91 -5.26
CA CYS A 615 -1.09 26.56 -3.84
C CYS A 615 0.08 27.28 -3.19
N VAL A 616 -0.12 27.76 -1.95
CA VAL A 616 0.99 28.19 -1.08
C VAL A 616 1.59 27.01 -0.32
N PHE A 617 0.81 25.94 -0.13
CA PHE A 617 1.18 24.69 0.51
C PHE A 617 0.45 23.53 -0.17
N TYR A 618 1.17 22.43 -0.40
CA TYR A 618 0.63 21.17 -0.90
C TYR A 618 1.41 20.02 -0.28
N ALA A 619 0.74 19.02 0.29
CA ALA A 619 1.39 17.80 0.77
C ALA A 619 0.47 16.59 0.60
N GLY A 620 0.99 15.47 0.10
CA GLY A 620 0.18 14.29 -0.18
C GLY A 620 1.02 13.10 -0.64
N LEU A 621 0.36 11.97 -0.87
CA LEU A 621 0.95 10.86 -1.61
C LEU A 621 1.16 11.27 -3.08
N ASP A 622 0.12 11.80 -3.71
CA ASP A 622 0.09 12.20 -5.11
C ASP A 622 -1.02 13.24 -5.39
N ALA A 623 -1.32 13.51 -6.68
CA ALA A 623 -2.37 14.44 -7.09
C ALA A 623 -3.77 14.11 -6.54
N ASN A 624 -4.00 12.85 -6.18
CA ASN A 624 -5.32 12.33 -5.84
C ASN A 624 -5.51 12.11 -4.33
N ALA A 625 -4.43 12.11 -3.55
CA ALA A 625 -4.47 12.09 -2.09
C ALA A 625 -3.53 13.15 -1.51
N ALA A 626 -4.08 14.30 -1.15
CA ALA A 626 -3.31 15.42 -0.64
C ALA A 626 -4.12 16.35 0.26
N MET A 627 -3.40 17.23 0.94
CA MET A 627 -3.88 18.44 1.57
C MET A 627 -3.21 19.66 0.95
N CYS A 628 -3.94 20.76 0.82
CA CYS A 628 -3.42 21.98 0.22
C CYS A 628 -4.04 23.25 0.81
N ILE A 629 -3.34 24.38 0.65
CA ILE A 629 -3.86 25.71 0.89
C ILE A 629 -3.81 26.49 -0.42
N ALA A 630 -4.98 26.79 -0.96
CA ALA A 630 -5.15 27.64 -2.14
C ALA A 630 -5.49 29.07 -1.71
N PRO A 631 -4.70 30.10 -2.09
CA PRO A 631 -4.94 31.48 -1.72
C PRO A 631 -6.17 32.06 -2.42
N GLN A 632 -6.61 31.46 -3.52
CA GLN A 632 -7.85 31.76 -4.21
C GLN A 632 -8.35 30.52 -4.96
N THR A 633 -9.55 30.06 -4.66
CA THR A 633 -10.26 29.05 -5.43
C THR A 633 -10.93 29.65 -6.67
N GLY A 634 -11.46 28.81 -7.56
CA GLY A 634 -12.34 29.26 -8.65
C GLY A 634 -13.55 30.09 -8.20
N SER A 635 -14.00 29.98 -6.94
CA SER A 635 -15.08 30.80 -6.36
C SER A 635 -14.59 32.05 -5.64
N GLY A 636 -13.28 32.36 -5.68
CA GLY A 636 -12.72 33.58 -5.09
C GLY A 636 -12.47 33.50 -3.58
N THR A 637 -12.32 32.29 -3.02
CA THR A 637 -12.10 32.08 -1.57
C THR A 637 -10.70 31.55 -1.26
N LEU A 638 -10.11 31.94 -0.13
CA LEU A 638 -8.96 31.26 0.45
C LEU A 638 -9.45 29.95 1.09
N CYS A 639 -8.75 28.85 0.82
CA CYS A 639 -9.23 27.51 1.16
C CYS A 639 -8.10 26.60 1.65
N PHE A 640 -8.37 25.86 2.72
CA PHE A 640 -7.68 24.61 3.04
C PHE A 640 -8.54 23.43 2.60
N SER A 641 -7.96 22.48 1.89
CA SER A 641 -8.63 21.26 1.42
C SER A 641 -7.82 20.03 1.80
N ILE A 642 -8.49 18.92 2.11
CA ILE A 642 -7.88 17.59 2.26
C ILE A 642 -8.75 16.52 1.59
N PHE A 643 -8.12 15.60 0.86
CA PHE A 643 -8.78 14.51 0.13
C PHE A 643 -7.81 13.31 0.02
N GLY A 644 -8.34 12.08 0.02
CA GLY A 644 -7.51 10.85 0.03
C GLY A 644 -7.67 9.90 -1.16
N ALA A 645 -8.59 10.20 -2.08
CA ALA A 645 -8.83 9.39 -3.28
C ALA A 645 -9.11 10.25 -4.52
N THR A 646 -9.83 11.36 -4.38
CA THR A 646 -9.99 12.32 -5.47
C THR A 646 -10.34 13.69 -4.91
N PHE A 647 -10.06 14.76 -5.65
CA PHE A 647 -10.51 16.10 -5.27
C PHE A 647 -12.04 16.21 -5.12
N LYS A 648 -12.83 15.30 -5.70
CA LYS A 648 -14.28 15.22 -5.45
C LYS A 648 -14.62 14.87 -4.00
N ASP A 649 -13.70 14.24 -3.27
CA ASP A 649 -13.81 13.94 -1.83
C ASP A 649 -13.27 15.07 -0.94
N ALA A 650 -12.93 16.23 -1.52
CA ALA A 650 -12.34 17.32 -0.77
C ALA A 650 -13.20 17.74 0.42
N GLN A 651 -12.57 17.69 1.59
CA GLN A 651 -13.11 18.21 2.84
C GLN A 651 -12.47 19.58 3.06
N VAL A 652 -13.30 20.61 3.12
CA VAL A 652 -12.88 22.00 2.88
C VAL A 652 -13.14 22.86 4.11
N VAL A 653 -12.19 23.76 4.39
CA VAL A 653 -12.37 24.94 5.23
C VAL A 653 -12.03 26.17 4.39
N ALA A 654 -13.01 27.05 4.19
CA ALA A 654 -12.85 28.25 3.39
C ALA A 654 -13.06 29.52 4.22
N ALA A 655 -12.28 30.56 3.91
CA ALA A 655 -12.59 31.93 4.29
C ALA A 655 -13.59 32.52 3.27
N PRO A 656 -14.38 33.56 3.65
CA PRO A 656 -15.35 34.17 2.74
C PRO A 656 -14.72 35.03 1.64
N TRP A 657 -13.40 35.13 1.58
CA TRP A 657 -12.64 35.96 0.64
C TRP A 657 -11.30 35.33 0.27
N ALA A 658 -10.69 35.78 -0.83
CA ALA A 658 -9.36 35.39 -1.29
C ALA A 658 -8.24 36.05 -0.46
N LEU A 659 -7.06 35.44 -0.44
CA LEU A 659 -5.89 35.91 0.29
C LEU A 659 -5.58 37.39 -0.01
N PRO A 660 -5.42 38.26 1.00
CA PRO A 660 -5.05 39.65 0.80
C PRO A 660 -3.71 39.78 0.06
N ILE A 661 -3.69 40.58 -1.00
CA ILE A 661 -2.50 40.82 -1.82
C ILE A 661 -1.74 42.06 -1.35
N ARG A 662 -0.47 42.17 -1.80
CA ARG A 662 0.41 43.34 -1.60
C ARG A 662 0.65 43.71 -0.13
N ARG A 663 0.53 42.73 0.76
CA ARG A 663 0.94 42.79 2.15
C ARG A 663 1.35 41.42 2.64
N TRP A 664 2.09 41.39 3.74
CA TRP A 664 2.33 40.14 4.46
C TRP A 664 1.09 39.71 5.22
N VAL A 665 0.80 38.42 5.15
CA VAL A 665 -0.33 37.75 5.78
C VAL A 665 0.21 36.53 6.54
N HIS A 666 -0.19 36.35 7.79
CA HIS A 666 0.05 35.10 8.50
C HIS A 666 -1.10 34.14 8.25
N LEU A 667 -0.81 32.96 7.70
CA LEU A 667 -1.76 31.87 7.56
C LEU A 667 -1.47 30.79 8.58
N ALA A 668 -2.50 30.25 9.22
CA ALA A 668 -2.39 29.03 10.01
C ALA A 668 -3.60 28.13 9.81
N VAL A 669 -3.37 26.82 9.83
CA VAL A 669 -4.41 25.78 9.83
C VAL A 669 -4.20 24.92 11.06
N THR A 670 -5.28 24.58 11.76
CA THR A 670 -5.26 23.64 12.89
C THR A 670 -6.35 22.59 12.67
N LEU A 671 -6.03 21.32 12.84
CA LEU A 671 -6.97 20.20 12.87
C LEU A 671 -6.89 19.54 14.25
N GLN A 672 -8.03 19.49 14.96
CA GLN A 672 -8.20 18.81 16.24
C GLN A 672 -9.40 17.86 16.18
N GLY A 673 -9.18 16.56 16.22
CA GLY A 673 -10.22 15.57 15.97
C GLY A 673 -10.78 15.77 14.57
N ASN A 674 -12.03 16.24 14.47
CA ASN A 674 -12.66 16.57 13.19
C ASN A 674 -12.83 18.08 12.96
N THR A 675 -12.35 18.88 13.90
CA THR A 675 -12.51 20.33 13.95
C THR A 675 -11.30 20.97 13.31
N CYS A 676 -11.48 21.47 12.09
CA CYS A 676 -10.47 22.23 11.37
C CYS A 676 -10.79 23.73 11.41
N ARG A 677 -9.74 24.55 11.55
CA ARG A 677 -9.80 26.01 11.54
C ARG A 677 -8.74 26.58 10.63
N LEU A 678 -9.12 27.62 9.90
CA LEU A 678 -8.25 28.44 9.08
C LEU A 678 -8.17 29.82 9.72
N TYR A 679 -6.95 30.28 10.01
CA TYR A 679 -6.67 31.58 10.60
C TYR A 679 -5.94 32.47 9.60
N VAL A 680 -6.33 33.74 9.58
CA VAL A 680 -5.63 34.81 8.85
C VAL A 680 -5.28 35.94 9.81
N ASP A 681 -3.99 36.29 9.85
CA ASP A 681 -3.44 37.30 10.76
C ASP A 681 -3.83 37.06 12.24
N GLY A 682 -3.93 35.78 12.61
CA GLY A 682 -4.25 35.35 13.98
C GLY A 682 -5.75 35.37 14.31
N THR A 683 -6.62 35.71 13.36
CA THR A 683 -8.07 35.69 13.52
C THR A 683 -8.67 34.51 12.75
N GLU A 684 -9.65 33.81 13.33
CA GLU A 684 -10.35 32.72 12.64
C GLU A 684 -11.09 33.28 11.42
N ALA A 685 -10.79 32.75 10.24
CA ALA A 685 -11.38 33.15 8.96
C ALA A 685 -12.30 32.08 8.38
N GLY A 686 -12.11 30.81 8.77
CA GLY A 686 -12.93 29.68 8.33
C GLY A 686 -12.91 28.53 9.33
N LYS A 687 -13.98 27.74 9.32
CA LYS A 687 -14.21 26.61 10.24
C LYS A 687 -14.95 25.47 9.54
N SER A 688 -14.59 24.22 9.87
CA SER A 688 -15.42 23.03 9.67
C SER A 688 -15.26 22.07 10.86
N ASP A 689 -16.33 21.40 11.25
CA ASP A 689 -16.30 20.30 12.25
C ASP A 689 -16.52 18.92 11.59
N GLU A 690 -16.42 18.86 10.26
CA GLU A 690 -16.68 17.68 9.43
C GLU A 690 -15.43 17.14 8.73
N ILE A 691 -14.24 17.55 9.15
CA ILE A 691 -12.98 17.08 8.54
C ILE A 691 -12.61 15.73 9.17
N LEU A 692 -12.94 14.64 8.47
CA LEU A 692 -12.67 13.27 8.90
C LEU A 692 -11.24 12.83 8.56
N LEU A 693 -10.66 13.36 7.48
CA LEU A 693 -9.30 13.03 7.05
C LEU A 693 -8.24 13.79 7.86
N SER A 694 -7.06 13.19 7.95
CA SER A 694 -5.87 13.78 8.56
C SER A 694 -4.63 13.45 7.73
N PRO A 695 -3.48 14.11 7.99
CA PRO A 695 -2.30 13.92 7.16
C PRO A 695 -1.82 12.47 7.05
N ARG A 696 -1.92 11.66 8.12
CA ARG A 696 -1.57 10.24 8.07
C ARG A 696 -2.44 9.40 7.12
N GLN A 697 -3.65 9.87 6.78
CA GLN A 697 -4.55 9.16 5.87
C GLN A 697 -4.17 9.41 4.41
N VAL A 698 -3.74 10.63 4.09
CA VAL A 698 -3.46 11.07 2.71
C VAL A 698 -1.98 10.93 2.32
N GLY A 699 -1.09 10.76 3.30
CA GLY A 699 0.35 10.61 3.07
C GLY A 699 1.06 11.93 2.79
N ASP A 700 2.38 11.87 2.61
CA ASP A 700 3.24 13.05 2.43
C ASP A 700 4.47 12.79 1.56
N GLN A 701 4.36 11.84 0.62
CA GLN A 701 5.42 11.50 -0.31
C GLN A 701 5.90 12.71 -1.13
N VAL A 702 5.00 13.66 -1.39
CA VAL A 702 5.29 14.93 -2.04
C VAL A 702 4.85 16.06 -1.12
N THR A 703 5.77 17.00 -0.85
CA THR A 703 5.47 18.23 -0.11
C THR A 703 6.06 19.44 -0.84
N PHE A 704 5.21 20.41 -1.17
CA PHE A 704 5.57 21.65 -1.85
C PHE A 704 5.14 22.89 -1.07
N LEU A 705 5.95 23.95 -1.15
CA LEU A 705 5.51 25.32 -0.93
C LEU A 705 5.48 26.08 -2.25
N GLY A 706 4.48 26.93 -2.42
CA GLY A 706 4.31 27.81 -3.57
C GLY A 706 4.00 27.12 -4.91
N ARG A 707 3.72 25.82 -4.91
CA ARG A 707 3.41 25.00 -6.09
C ARG A 707 2.46 23.87 -5.72
N ASP A 708 1.76 23.35 -6.73
CA ASP A 708 0.98 22.12 -6.65
C ASP A 708 1.26 21.19 -7.85
N TRP A 709 0.33 20.27 -8.10
CA TRP A 709 0.46 19.27 -9.15
C TRP A 709 0.17 19.77 -10.57
N ALA A 710 -0.71 20.77 -10.74
CA ALA A 710 -1.37 21.02 -12.03
C ALA A 710 -1.40 22.50 -12.44
N HIS A 711 -1.34 23.43 -11.49
CA HIS A 711 -1.56 24.85 -11.75
C HIS A 711 -0.23 25.62 -11.78
N PRO A 712 -0.23 26.85 -12.36
CA PRO A 712 0.91 27.75 -12.22
C PRO A 712 1.27 27.95 -10.75
N SER A 713 2.56 28.14 -10.48
CA SER A 713 3.04 28.38 -9.13
C SER A 713 2.41 29.64 -8.52
N PHE A 714 2.49 29.75 -7.20
CA PHE A 714 2.17 30.96 -6.48
C PHE A 714 2.98 32.16 -7.01
N ASN A 715 2.36 33.34 -7.11
CA ASN A 715 3.04 34.60 -7.46
C ASN A 715 3.21 35.46 -6.21
N GLY A 716 4.36 35.37 -5.56
CA GLY A 716 4.55 36.02 -4.28
C GLY A 716 5.79 35.58 -3.52
N ARG A 717 5.73 35.68 -2.20
CA ARG A 717 6.83 35.31 -1.30
C ARG A 717 6.30 34.49 -0.12
N ILE A 718 7.10 33.53 0.34
CA ILE A 718 6.82 32.74 1.55
C ILE A 718 8.01 32.82 2.49
N GLN A 719 7.75 33.06 3.76
CA GLN A 719 8.73 33.07 4.85
C GLN A 719 8.19 32.31 6.06
N GLY A 720 9.06 31.65 6.83
CA GLY A 720 8.72 31.01 8.09
C GLY A 720 7.63 29.95 7.99
N PHE A 721 7.97 28.69 7.70
CA PHE A 721 7.04 27.57 7.70
C PHE A 721 7.18 26.73 8.97
N ARG A 722 6.10 26.56 9.73
CA ARG A 722 6.08 25.78 10.98
C ARG A 722 5.03 24.68 10.87
N VAL A 723 5.36 23.49 11.41
CA VAL A 723 4.44 22.36 11.58
C VAL A 723 4.48 21.92 13.04
N TYR A 724 3.31 21.63 13.60
CA TYR A 724 3.13 21.15 14.97
C TYR A 724 2.39 19.81 14.95
N ALA A 725 2.91 18.83 15.69
CA ALA A 725 2.31 17.52 15.89
C ALA A 725 1.22 17.61 16.98
N GLY A 726 0.13 18.29 16.64
CA GLY A 726 -1.00 18.59 17.51
C GLY A 726 -1.73 19.86 17.02
N ALA A 727 -2.82 20.22 17.69
CA ALA A 727 -3.58 21.41 17.35
C ALA A 727 -3.18 22.61 18.23
N TRP A 728 -2.82 23.75 17.62
CA TRP A 728 -2.71 25.01 18.35
C TRP A 728 -4.09 25.50 18.79
N SER A 729 -4.14 26.09 19.97
CA SER A 729 -5.26 26.91 20.40
C SER A 729 -5.37 28.21 19.57
N ALA A 730 -6.55 28.83 19.58
CA ALA A 730 -6.74 30.14 18.95
C ALA A 730 -5.76 31.21 19.51
N ALA A 731 -5.43 31.13 20.80
CA ALA A 731 -4.48 32.05 21.43
C ALA A 731 -3.05 31.86 20.91
N GLU A 732 -2.62 30.61 20.71
CA GLU A 732 -1.31 30.28 20.11
C GLU A 732 -1.27 30.69 18.63
N ALA A 733 -2.33 30.42 17.86
CA ALA A 733 -2.43 30.88 16.47
C ALA A 733 -2.35 32.41 16.37
N ALA A 734 -3.00 33.14 17.28
CA ALA A 734 -2.91 34.60 17.36
C ALA A 734 -1.51 35.08 17.81
N ALA A 735 -0.84 34.35 18.69
CA ALA A 735 0.52 34.67 19.11
C ALA A 735 1.52 34.51 17.96
N LEU A 736 1.39 33.46 17.15
CA LEU A 736 2.23 33.24 15.95
C LEU A 736 2.08 34.35 14.91
N ALA A 737 0.88 34.92 14.77
CA ALA A 737 0.65 36.07 13.89
C ALA A 737 1.27 37.36 14.45
N ARG A 738 1.36 37.47 15.79
CA ARG A 738 1.99 38.61 16.45
C ARG A 738 3.51 38.51 16.47
N ASP A 739 4.09 37.31 16.52
CA ASP A 739 5.53 37.03 16.72
C ASP A 739 6.38 38.15 16.10
N VAL A 740 6.83 39.09 16.95
CA VAL A 740 7.55 40.35 16.62
C VAL A 740 9.06 40.13 16.50
N MET A 741 9.55 38.92 16.80
CA MET A 741 10.98 38.62 16.80
C MET A 741 11.61 38.64 15.41
#